data_AF-A0A9E1GYT6-F1
#
_entry.id   AF-A0A9E1GYT6-F1
#
_cell.length_a   1.000
_cell.length_b   1.000
_cell.length_c   1.000
_cell.angle_alpha   90.00
_cell.angle_beta   90.00
_cell.angle_gamma   90.00
#
_symmetry.space_group_name_H-M   'P 1'
#
loop_
_entity.id
_entity.type
_entity.pdbx_description
1 polymer ?
#
loop_
_entity_poly.entity_id
_entity_poly.type
_entity_poly.pdbx_seq_one_letter_code
_entity_poly.pdbx_strand_id
1 'polypeptide(L)'
;MWHTTEMVKIFENMTEVYGYDIYQNRKLCVALCNDLFADYSVEKNIMQMLFQAGLGETMKGVPFKSERELKMGLSNIEKFLMAQAIESSVRDKVLDVMRLAFVDKGVNSEIKSAYQPVISKDFNDSHFKMTLPVIKEFVDRIEASFKFIYFNKGEKVDSVLEKCIITDKFGKMHSSRMDYKLLIHGRSKNVTISIPEDDKKIFISGSTIEFVFLCSNHKRITTSYQINISKKTMLMQIAVCQMTEEEYNRTIDIVGLLIKTIDNVVKSTNTIMAEGSSISATNEQPAYTSSDIKEYSDALRREIHYLKQGKGKKYKIVNGNKLVKSDKGIYTYLFEMETELHLPDDAPVVVEAAGGLRAVGSVLSCEDFQILLLLDRDLNDKVSLAYLMVEPWKLLEALDKKMNSLNPNINKLAIKIMEEGPDLSTDTDILNVPKGQPAVEHKLEIDDIVTVWGPPGTGKTYTMAKIANSYIAKGKSVLIVSHSNVSVDGVIKQVVKMLDTDKRSILENGKILRFGYVRDDELSQNLYATSFNYALSKCDNYARLLECLMAKRDELRATDQMKSKEYDEVEHKIKEIRGEIRKEERRYVERALVIGTTISRATIDPMFEGRQFDLVMFDEVSMAYVPQVIAAAALAKEKFMCVGDFRQLAPISQNPDSRVLQVDIFSYLQIVDGKGSMYWHPWLVMLNEQRRMAPAISEFPSKFIYNRLLKDNAVVINGKRKKDNDLVIKSAPLPGDALNLIDLVGTYCAADKNTDGSRFNIFSAIISFSTAVKVEQNHIKTVGIITPYAAQVRLIRAMLKDYYTKGTTNVSCATVHQFQGSESDVIVFDVVESYPKSAVGYLMGKEPNQVARLINVAITRGKGKVITVANARFWENVFKGTNHIFYKLLQHIKNGKHQVIDNHDKTLQPYIESINPGRIINIFMNEQDAIAMFEHDMKKAKWQVVVSLPSGELRETEHQVFEIFDEADRRGIDIKMKSNDYAKLPEQWKEYCVGTENATFPIIVIDDEVAWYGLPTAKWKFQVDKTTSMVTVVHTMIRIKGKNTIEMLKALTDLENVVVGQNTRKLVKKKGIMVTNSMAASSGNVSDSGSISNYGLGAFVEEKEFCPKCKNPMILVKNARGTAYLKCSNKACKERKYLTVDLMNWYINSHNVKCPKRDGGELKGGLSKYGPYIRCNCGHFLKPDEI
;
A
#
# COMPACT_ATOMS: atom_id res chain seq x y z
N MET A 1 -9.36 27.75 19.03
CA MET A 1 -9.16 27.75 20.49
C MET A 1 -10.54 27.64 21.10
N TRP A 2 -10.73 26.92 22.21
CA TRP A 2 -12.04 26.78 22.84
C TRP A 2 -12.21 27.91 23.85
N HIS A 3 -13.26 28.72 23.69
CA HIS A 3 -13.49 29.93 24.47
C HIS A 3 -14.14 29.63 25.83
N THR A 4 -13.42 28.91 26.71
CA THR A 4 -13.98 28.31 27.94
C THR A 4 -14.72 29.32 28.82
N THR A 5 -14.17 30.52 29.04
CA THR A 5 -14.79 31.54 29.90
C THR A 5 -16.09 32.08 29.33
N GLU A 6 -16.12 32.33 28.02
CA GLU A 6 -17.30 32.81 27.30
C GLU A 6 -18.37 31.72 27.20
N MET A 7 -17.95 30.48 26.96
CA MET A 7 -18.86 29.33 26.97
C MET A 7 -19.50 29.15 28.35
N VAL A 8 -18.73 29.26 29.43
CA VAL A 8 -19.25 29.20 30.81
C VAL A 8 -20.31 30.28 31.04
N LYS A 9 -20.05 31.53 30.64
CA LYS A 9 -21.04 32.62 30.75
C LYS A 9 -22.32 32.34 29.95
N ILE A 10 -22.21 31.72 28.77
CA ILE A 10 -23.38 31.33 27.98
C ILE A 10 -24.20 30.26 28.73
N PHE A 11 -23.53 29.30 29.37
CA PHE A 11 -24.20 28.30 30.21
C PHE A 11 -24.82 28.92 31.47
N GLU A 12 -24.13 29.83 32.15
CA GLU A 12 -24.69 30.56 33.30
C GLU A 12 -25.93 31.35 32.88
N ASN A 13 -25.87 32.14 31.79
CA ASN A 13 -27.01 32.90 31.27
C ASN A 13 -28.17 32.00 30.84
N MET A 14 -27.87 30.89 30.15
CA MET A 14 -28.88 29.91 29.74
C MET A 14 -29.56 29.27 30.95
N THR A 15 -28.81 29.04 32.03
CA THR A 15 -29.33 28.53 33.29
C THR A 15 -30.19 29.57 34.01
N GLU A 16 -29.73 30.82 34.08
CA GLU A 16 -30.46 31.91 34.74
C GLU A 16 -31.82 32.18 34.07
N VAL A 17 -31.87 32.10 32.74
CA VAL A 17 -33.09 32.39 31.97
C VAL A 17 -34.07 31.21 31.95
N TYR A 18 -33.58 29.98 31.84
CA TYR A 18 -34.43 28.81 31.58
C TYR A 18 -34.47 27.77 32.72
N GLY A 19 -33.66 27.96 33.77
CA GLY A 19 -33.48 27.00 34.87
C GLY A 19 -32.69 25.75 34.47
N TYR A 20 -32.20 24.99 35.44
CA TYR A 20 -31.32 23.83 35.20
C TYR A 20 -31.98 22.65 34.47
N ASP A 21 -33.31 22.52 34.58
CA ASP A 21 -34.06 21.47 33.90
C ASP A 21 -34.00 21.60 32.36
N ILE A 22 -33.62 22.78 31.87
CA ILE A 22 -33.42 23.04 30.44
C ILE A 22 -32.47 22.02 29.81
N TYR A 23 -31.39 21.65 30.52
CA TYR A 23 -30.35 20.76 30.00
C TYR A 23 -30.90 19.36 29.73
N GLN A 24 -31.95 18.94 30.42
CA GLN A 24 -32.63 17.66 30.17
C GLN A 24 -33.49 17.70 28.89
N ASN A 25 -33.86 18.89 28.40
CA ASN A 25 -34.64 19.06 27.17
C ASN A 25 -33.72 19.17 25.95
N ARG A 26 -33.34 18.01 25.40
CA ARG A 26 -32.46 17.88 24.23
C ARG A 26 -32.85 18.76 23.04
N LYS A 27 -34.15 18.87 22.73
CA LYS A 27 -34.61 19.67 21.57
C LYS A 27 -34.38 21.16 21.80
N LEU A 28 -34.67 21.62 23.02
CA LEU A 28 -34.56 23.03 23.36
C LEU A 28 -33.09 23.46 23.55
N CYS A 29 -32.22 22.62 24.12
CA CYS A 29 -30.78 22.92 24.18
C CYS A 29 -30.13 23.04 22.80
N VAL A 30 -30.45 22.14 21.86
CA VAL A 30 -29.89 22.20 20.50
C VAL A 30 -30.37 23.46 19.77
N ALA A 31 -31.63 23.86 19.98
CA ALA A 31 -32.17 25.11 19.45
C ALA A 31 -31.49 26.34 20.08
N LEU A 32 -31.40 26.39 21.42
CA LEU A 32 -30.70 27.46 22.14
C LEU A 32 -29.23 27.56 21.75
N CYS A 33 -28.58 26.44 21.43
CA CYS A 33 -27.22 26.49 20.94
C CYS A 33 -27.10 27.21 19.59
N ASN A 34 -28.15 27.22 18.75
CA ASN A 34 -28.10 27.97 17.51
C ASN A 34 -28.01 29.48 17.74
N ASP A 35 -28.71 29.96 18.75
CA ASP A 35 -28.89 31.38 19.02
C ASP A 35 -27.81 31.90 19.97
N LEU A 36 -27.51 31.15 21.04
CA LEU A 36 -26.58 31.58 22.09
C LEU A 36 -25.09 31.37 21.74
N PHE A 37 -24.77 30.39 20.89
CA PHE A 37 -23.41 30.16 20.38
C PHE A 37 -23.26 30.63 18.93
N ALA A 38 -24.10 31.56 18.45
CA ALA A 38 -24.10 32.02 17.06
C ALA A 38 -22.72 32.49 16.58
N ASP A 39 -21.97 33.18 17.45
CA ASP A 39 -20.64 33.72 17.16
C ASP A 39 -19.51 32.67 17.30
N TYR A 40 -19.79 31.49 17.85
CA TYR A 40 -18.81 30.41 18.12
C TYR A 40 -19.12 29.17 17.30
N SER A 41 -18.97 29.27 15.98
CA SER A 41 -19.46 28.26 15.01
C SER A 41 -18.95 26.83 15.25
N VAL A 42 -17.72 26.64 15.75
CA VAL A 42 -17.14 25.32 15.99
C VAL A 42 -17.66 24.71 17.29
N GLU A 43 -17.60 25.46 18.38
CA GLU A 43 -18.10 25.06 19.70
C GLU A 43 -19.61 24.85 19.66
N LYS A 44 -20.35 25.69 18.93
CA LYS A 44 -21.78 25.54 18.64
C LYS A 44 -22.08 24.17 18.06
N ASN A 45 -21.38 23.79 16.98
CA ASN A 45 -21.62 22.50 16.33
C ASN A 45 -21.29 21.33 17.28
N ILE A 46 -20.22 21.46 18.07
CA ILE A 46 -19.82 20.41 19.02
C ILE A 46 -20.83 20.30 20.16
N MET A 47 -21.23 21.40 20.80
CA MET A 47 -22.22 21.40 21.88
C MET A 47 -23.59 20.94 21.39
N GLN A 48 -23.98 21.29 20.16
CA GLN A 48 -25.20 20.77 19.54
C GLN A 48 -25.14 19.26 19.36
N MET A 49 -24.04 18.75 18.82
CA MET A 49 -23.83 17.31 18.69
C MET A 49 -23.88 16.61 20.04
N LEU A 50 -23.26 17.19 21.08
CA LEU A 50 -23.22 16.61 22.41
C LEU A 50 -24.58 16.63 23.11
N PHE A 51 -25.32 17.74 23.10
CA PHE A 51 -26.69 17.78 23.64
C PHE A 51 -27.62 16.87 22.85
N GLN A 52 -27.47 16.80 21.53
CA GLN A 52 -28.22 15.86 20.71
C GLN A 52 -27.86 14.40 21.05
N ALA A 53 -26.60 14.11 21.37
CA ALA A 53 -26.13 12.78 21.78
C ALA A 53 -26.55 12.40 23.20
N GLY A 54 -26.89 13.37 24.06
CA GLY A 54 -27.36 13.10 25.42
C GLY A 54 -26.59 13.69 26.56
N LEU A 55 -25.69 14.63 26.28
CA LEU A 55 -24.91 15.31 27.31
C LEU A 55 -25.78 15.91 28.43
N GLY A 56 -26.95 16.42 28.09
CA GLY A 56 -27.90 16.93 29.08
C GLY A 56 -28.41 15.88 30.08
N GLU A 57 -28.62 14.64 29.62
CA GLU A 57 -29.13 13.55 30.48
C GLU A 57 -28.09 13.09 31.50
N THR A 58 -26.80 13.30 31.23
CA THR A 58 -25.72 13.01 32.19
C THR A 58 -25.53 14.12 33.24
N MET A 59 -26.17 15.27 33.03
CA MET A 59 -26.21 16.42 33.94
C MET A 59 -27.41 16.39 34.90
N LYS A 60 -27.93 15.20 35.20
CA LYS A 60 -29.06 15.04 36.10
C LYS A 60 -28.63 15.34 37.55
N GLY A 61 -29.31 16.28 38.21
CA GLY A 61 -28.95 16.73 39.57
C GLY A 61 -28.01 17.95 39.61
N VAL A 62 -27.92 18.70 38.51
CA VAL A 62 -27.18 19.98 38.42
C VAL A 62 -28.09 21.15 38.86
N PRO A 63 -27.59 22.15 39.62
CA PRO A 63 -26.21 22.37 40.03
C PRO A 63 -25.79 21.33 41.07
N PHE A 64 -24.54 20.89 40.97
CA PHE A 64 -24.03 19.88 41.89
C PHE A 64 -23.87 20.52 43.28
N LYS A 65 -24.62 20.01 44.27
CA LYS A 65 -24.70 20.62 45.61
C LYS A 65 -23.60 20.16 46.55
N SER A 66 -22.85 19.11 46.18
CA SER A 66 -21.74 18.56 46.96
C SER A 66 -20.55 18.11 46.09
N GLU A 67 -19.36 17.99 46.68
CA GLU A 67 -18.14 17.51 45.98
C GLU A 67 -18.32 16.12 45.36
N ARG A 68 -19.06 15.26 46.07
CA ARG A 68 -19.31 13.87 45.64
C ARG A 68 -20.21 13.84 44.40
N GLU A 69 -21.23 14.67 44.38
CA GLU A 69 -22.13 14.80 43.22
C GLU A 69 -21.39 15.40 42.01
N LEU A 70 -20.52 16.40 42.22
CA LEU A 70 -19.72 16.98 41.15
C LEU A 70 -18.75 15.96 40.54
N LYS A 71 -18.02 15.19 41.36
CA LYS A 71 -17.09 14.15 40.86
C LYS A 71 -17.83 13.05 40.11
N MET A 72 -18.97 12.58 40.64
CA MET A 72 -19.78 11.59 39.95
C MET A 72 -20.36 12.14 38.65
N GLY A 73 -20.85 13.38 38.65
CA GLY A 73 -21.37 14.05 37.47
C GLY A 73 -20.33 14.22 36.36
N LEU A 74 -19.15 14.77 36.70
CA LEU A 74 -18.05 14.93 35.74
C LEU A 74 -17.52 13.59 35.23
N SER A 75 -17.39 12.57 36.09
CA SER A 75 -17.01 11.22 35.65
C SER A 75 -18.04 10.61 34.70
N ASN A 76 -19.33 10.84 34.93
CA ASN A 76 -20.39 10.38 34.03
C ASN A 76 -20.36 11.13 32.69
N ILE A 77 -20.10 12.44 32.71
CA ILE A 77 -19.90 13.24 31.49
C ILE A 77 -18.65 12.76 30.75
N GLU A 78 -17.54 12.49 31.43
CA GLU A 78 -16.30 12.01 30.82
C GLU A 78 -16.48 10.64 30.17
N LYS A 79 -17.10 9.68 30.88
CA LYS A 79 -17.44 8.37 30.33
C LYS A 79 -18.36 8.49 29.11
N PHE A 80 -19.33 9.41 29.16
CA PHE A 80 -20.19 9.70 28.02
C PHE A 80 -19.39 10.24 26.83
N LEU A 81 -18.49 11.21 27.04
CA LEU A 81 -17.66 11.78 25.99
C LEU A 81 -16.67 10.75 25.40
N MET A 82 -16.12 9.87 26.23
CA MET A 82 -15.32 8.71 25.81
C MET A 82 -16.13 7.76 24.93
N ALA A 83 -17.35 7.43 25.33
CA ALA A 83 -18.24 6.55 24.57
C ALA A 83 -18.62 7.14 23.20
N GLN A 84 -18.61 8.46 23.05
CA GLN A 84 -18.80 9.15 21.77
C GLN A 84 -17.51 9.27 20.93
N ALA A 85 -16.40 8.64 21.36
CA ALA A 85 -15.09 8.68 20.70
C ALA A 85 -14.55 10.12 20.45
N ILE A 86 -14.90 11.07 21.32
CA ILE A 86 -14.43 12.46 21.21
C ILE A 86 -12.93 12.51 21.54
N GLU A 87 -12.15 13.21 20.71
CA GLU A 87 -10.72 13.43 20.90
C GLU A 87 -10.42 14.00 22.30
N SER A 88 -9.36 13.51 22.96
CA SER A 88 -9.05 13.86 24.36
C SER A 88 -8.92 15.37 24.58
N SER A 89 -8.29 16.08 23.64
CA SER A 89 -8.09 17.53 23.72
C SER A 89 -9.39 18.33 23.75
N VAL A 90 -10.46 17.84 23.13
CA VAL A 90 -11.80 18.47 23.11
C VAL A 90 -12.61 18.04 24.34
N ARG A 91 -12.45 16.79 24.76
CA ARG A 91 -13.11 16.24 25.95
C ARG A 91 -12.76 17.02 27.21
N ASP A 92 -11.48 17.28 27.43
CA ASP A 92 -10.98 17.99 28.61
C ASP A 92 -11.58 19.40 28.68
N LYS A 93 -11.69 20.08 27.54
CA LYS A 93 -12.28 21.42 27.43
C LYS A 93 -13.77 21.45 27.71
N VAL A 94 -14.52 20.44 27.27
CA VAL A 94 -15.94 20.31 27.60
C VAL A 94 -16.11 20.05 29.09
N LEU A 95 -15.30 19.17 29.68
CA LEU A 95 -15.32 18.89 31.12
C LEU A 95 -15.01 20.14 31.95
N ASP A 96 -14.03 20.96 31.52
CA ASP A 96 -13.70 22.21 32.17
C ASP A 96 -14.85 23.24 32.09
N VAL A 97 -15.51 23.40 30.93
CA VAL A 97 -16.69 24.28 30.81
C VAL A 97 -17.80 23.80 31.75
N MET A 98 -18.10 22.50 31.79
CA MET A 98 -19.16 21.96 32.64
C MET A 98 -18.84 22.07 34.12
N ARG A 99 -17.57 21.87 34.49
CA ARG A 99 -17.11 22.06 35.86
C ARG A 99 -17.28 23.52 36.30
N LEU A 100 -16.92 24.48 35.45
CA LEU A 100 -16.96 25.90 35.80
C LEU A 100 -18.38 26.47 35.78
N ALA A 101 -19.25 26.01 34.88
CA ALA A 101 -20.61 26.54 34.73
C ALA A 101 -21.61 26.05 35.79
N PHE A 102 -21.36 24.89 36.41
CA PHE A 102 -22.40 24.14 37.13
C PHE A 102 -22.06 23.79 38.58
N VAL A 103 -20.98 24.35 39.11
CA VAL A 103 -20.65 24.28 40.54
C VAL A 103 -21.43 25.35 41.30
N ASP A 104 -22.13 24.95 42.35
CA ASP A 104 -22.86 25.87 43.21
C ASP A 104 -21.88 26.83 43.92
N LYS A 105 -22.13 28.15 43.81
CA LYS A 105 -21.24 29.22 44.27
C LYS A 105 -21.06 29.21 45.80
N GLY A 106 -21.90 28.50 46.55
CA GLY A 106 -21.78 28.24 47.99
C GLY A 106 -20.87 27.08 48.38
N VAL A 107 -20.50 26.21 47.44
CA VAL A 107 -19.61 25.05 47.68
C VAL A 107 -18.15 25.38 47.33
N ASN A 108 -17.87 26.66 47.06
CA ASN A 108 -16.58 27.21 46.69
C ASN A 108 -15.57 27.37 47.85
N SER A 109 -15.92 26.97 49.07
CA SER A 109 -14.95 26.95 50.19
C SER A 109 -14.38 25.56 50.51
N GLU A 110 -15.05 24.46 50.14
CA GLU A 110 -14.59 23.10 50.51
C GLU A 110 -14.50 22.07 49.36
N ILE A 111 -14.97 22.35 48.12
CA ILE A 111 -14.61 21.54 46.92
C ILE A 111 -13.19 21.87 46.43
N LYS A 112 -12.26 21.80 47.36
CA LYS A 112 -10.85 22.07 47.18
C LYS A 112 -10.00 20.84 47.50
N SER A 113 -10.55 19.66 47.78
CA SER A 113 -9.71 18.58 48.35
C SER A 113 -9.93 17.16 47.82
N ALA A 114 -9.90 16.96 46.50
CA ALA A 114 -9.19 15.78 45.97
C ALA A 114 -8.44 16.00 44.65
N TYR A 115 -8.53 17.20 44.07
CA TYR A 115 -7.72 17.63 42.92
C TYR A 115 -7.40 19.11 43.05
N GLN A 116 -7.02 19.57 44.25
CA GLN A 116 -6.23 20.79 44.29
C GLN A 116 -4.76 20.42 44.15
N PRO A 117 -4.06 21.01 43.17
CA PRO A 117 -2.62 21.08 43.29
C PRO A 117 -2.30 21.77 44.60
N VAL A 118 -1.42 21.19 45.41
CA VAL A 118 -0.71 21.98 46.42
C VAL A 118 0.12 22.98 45.62
N ILE A 119 -0.30 24.24 45.64
CA ILE A 119 0.37 25.33 44.93
C ILE A 119 1.38 25.95 45.87
N SER A 120 2.67 25.74 45.59
CA SER A 120 3.77 26.43 46.25
C SER A 120 4.37 27.48 45.33
N LYS A 121 4.97 28.53 45.93
CA LYS A 121 5.82 29.51 45.23
C LYS A 121 7.28 29.09 45.18
N ASP A 122 7.63 27.97 45.79
CA ASP A 122 8.97 27.41 45.84
C ASP A 122 8.94 25.88 45.73
N PHE A 123 10.12 25.27 45.57
CA PHE A 123 10.27 23.83 45.41
C PHE A 123 10.22 23.03 46.72
N ASN A 124 9.75 23.61 47.84
CA ASN A 124 9.84 22.94 49.14
C ASN A 124 9.03 21.64 49.20
N ASP A 125 7.95 21.51 48.42
CA ASP A 125 7.07 20.33 48.40
C ASP A 125 7.37 19.36 47.22
N SER A 126 8.48 19.58 46.51
CA SER A 126 8.96 18.74 45.41
C SER A 126 10.23 17.97 45.82
N HIS A 127 10.40 16.75 45.28
CA HIS A 127 11.65 15.97 45.42
C HIS A 127 12.77 16.45 44.49
N PHE A 128 12.54 17.53 43.74
CA PHE A 128 13.54 18.16 42.89
C PHE A 128 13.38 19.68 42.86
N LYS A 129 14.46 20.36 42.51
CA LYS A 129 14.53 21.77 42.18
C LYS A 129 14.90 21.93 40.70
N MET A 130 14.50 23.05 40.12
CA MET A 130 14.83 23.40 38.74
C MET A 130 15.45 24.80 38.70
N THR A 131 16.52 24.99 37.92
CA THR A 131 17.02 26.33 37.64
C THR A 131 16.00 27.10 36.80
N LEU A 132 16.05 28.43 36.83
CA LEU A 132 15.23 29.26 35.94
C LEU A 132 15.43 28.81 34.47
N PRO A 133 14.36 28.50 33.74
CA PRO A 133 14.47 28.02 32.36
C PRO A 133 14.97 29.15 31.46
N VAL A 134 15.95 28.82 30.62
CA VAL A 134 16.51 29.68 29.58
C VAL A 134 15.80 29.38 28.28
N ILE A 135 15.21 30.41 27.65
CA ILE A 135 14.44 30.28 26.42
C ILE A 135 15.27 30.84 25.25
N LYS A 136 15.41 30.04 24.19
CA LYS A 136 16.05 30.41 22.93
C LYS A 136 15.07 30.28 21.77
N GLU A 137 15.06 31.28 20.91
CA GLU A 137 14.21 31.32 19.71
C GLU A 137 15.03 30.97 18.47
N PHE A 138 14.50 30.04 17.67
CA PHE A 138 15.00 29.67 16.35
C PHE A 138 13.90 29.91 15.31
N VAL A 139 14.24 29.83 14.02
CA VAL A 139 13.32 30.15 12.92
C VAL A 139 12.12 29.18 12.84
N ASP A 140 12.31 27.94 13.29
CA ASP A 140 11.36 26.83 13.20
C ASP A 140 10.87 26.31 14.57
N ARG A 141 11.44 26.81 15.68
CA ARG A 141 11.17 26.29 17.03
C ARG A 141 11.63 27.20 18.17
N ILE A 142 11.07 26.96 19.35
CA ILE A 142 11.52 27.54 20.63
C ILE A 142 12.14 26.44 21.48
N GLU A 143 13.35 26.66 21.98
CA GLU A 143 14.01 25.75 22.92
C GLU A 143 13.97 26.30 24.34
N ALA A 144 13.49 25.49 25.28
CA ALA A 144 13.51 25.78 26.70
C ALA A 144 14.51 24.85 27.41
N SER A 145 15.52 25.42 28.05
CA SER A 145 16.60 24.67 28.72
C SER A 145 16.67 24.98 30.21
N PHE A 146 16.78 23.96 31.05
CA PHE A 146 16.94 24.09 32.50
C PHE A 146 17.79 22.96 33.08
N LYS A 147 18.31 23.15 34.29
CA LYS A 147 18.98 22.10 35.07
C LYS A 147 18.03 21.56 36.12
N PHE A 148 17.72 20.27 36.02
CA PHE A 148 17.00 19.50 37.02
C PHE A 148 17.96 19.06 38.11
N ILE A 149 17.62 19.33 39.37
CA ILE A 149 18.46 19.05 40.55
C ILE A 149 17.61 18.25 41.54
N TYR A 150 17.91 16.97 41.70
CA TYR A 150 17.24 16.14 42.71
C TYR A 150 17.56 16.64 44.12
N PHE A 151 16.55 16.74 44.99
CA PHE A 151 16.70 17.20 46.36
C PHE A 151 16.10 16.18 47.34
N ASN A 152 16.89 15.76 48.32
CA ASN A 152 16.59 14.58 49.13
C ASN A 152 15.60 14.86 50.28
N LYS A 153 14.51 14.09 50.34
CA LYS A 153 13.54 14.05 51.45
C LYS A 153 13.18 12.60 51.89
N GLY A 154 14.07 11.63 51.69
CA GLY A 154 13.93 10.27 52.23
C GLY A 154 13.30 9.22 51.31
N GLU A 155 12.71 9.62 50.17
CA GLU A 155 12.16 8.70 49.15
C GLU A 155 12.98 8.74 47.86
N LYS A 156 13.07 7.61 47.13
CA LYS A 156 13.67 7.50 45.79
C LYS A 156 12.57 7.63 44.73
N VAL A 157 12.45 8.81 44.12
CA VAL A 157 11.37 9.11 43.18
C VAL A 157 11.94 9.39 41.79
N ASP A 158 11.67 8.52 40.84
CA ASP A 158 11.92 8.77 39.41
C ASP A 158 10.81 9.64 38.82
N SER A 159 11.21 10.59 37.97
CA SER A 159 10.31 11.51 37.28
C SER A 159 10.46 11.42 35.78
N VAL A 160 9.34 11.51 35.08
CA VAL A 160 9.28 11.65 33.62
C VAL A 160 8.77 13.05 33.31
N LEU A 161 9.54 13.81 32.54
CA LEU A 161 9.05 15.05 31.94
C LEU A 161 8.19 14.68 30.74
N GLU A 162 6.89 14.93 30.83
CA GLU A 162 5.90 14.56 29.81
C GLU A 162 5.87 15.56 28.65
N LYS A 163 5.76 16.85 28.98
CA LYS A 163 5.58 17.92 28.00
C LYS A 163 5.93 19.28 28.57
N CYS A 164 6.23 20.20 27.66
CA CYS A 164 6.34 21.63 27.91
C CYS A 164 5.23 22.37 27.16
N ILE A 165 4.61 23.37 27.77
CA ILE A 165 3.52 24.17 27.18
C ILE A 165 3.89 25.64 27.29
N ILE A 166 3.89 26.36 26.18
CA ILE A 166 3.96 27.83 26.14
C ILE A 166 2.58 28.37 25.80
N THR A 167 2.03 29.22 26.65
CA THR A 167 0.82 29.99 26.39
C THR A 167 1.21 31.41 26.07
N ASP A 168 1.05 31.81 24.80
CA ASP A 168 1.44 33.14 24.31
C ASP A 168 0.60 34.25 24.95
N LYS A 169 0.98 35.51 24.70
CA LYS A 169 0.26 36.70 25.23
C LYS A 169 -1.19 36.83 24.74
N PHE A 170 -1.59 36.08 23.71
CA PHE A 170 -2.95 36.03 23.16
C PHE A 170 -3.74 34.82 23.69
N GLY A 171 -3.18 34.05 24.62
CA GLY A 171 -3.80 32.87 25.22
C GLY A 171 -3.69 31.61 24.37
N LYS A 172 -2.92 31.61 23.27
CA LYS A 172 -2.74 30.45 22.40
C LYS A 172 -1.67 29.54 23.00
N MET A 173 -2.04 28.27 23.21
CA MET A 173 -1.14 27.26 23.76
C MET A 173 -0.37 26.52 22.66
N HIS A 174 0.92 26.34 22.88
CA HIS A 174 1.86 25.62 22.04
C HIS A 174 2.58 24.57 22.90
N SER A 175 2.41 23.29 22.57
CA SER A 175 3.00 22.18 23.34
C SER A 175 4.16 21.53 22.60
N SER A 176 5.16 21.07 23.34
CA SER A 176 6.21 20.20 22.79
C SER A 176 5.60 18.91 22.24
N ARG A 177 6.17 18.35 21.18
CA ARG A 177 5.89 16.96 20.79
C ARG A 177 6.38 16.06 21.94
N MET A 178 5.75 14.91 22.19
CA MET A 178 5.92 14.09 23.41
C MET A 178 7.36 13.56 23.61
N ASP A 179 8.28 14.43 24.01
CA ASP A 179 9.71 14.20 24.22
C ASP A 179 9.96 13.70 25.65
N TYR A 180 9.41 12.53 25.98
CA TYR A 180 9.52 11.94 27.31
C TYR A 180 10.98 11.83 27.76
N LYS A 181 11.36 12.58 28.81
CA LYS A 181 12.71 12.51 29.38
C LYS A 181 12.67 11.91 30.77
N LEU A 182 13.37 10.79 30.95
CA LEU A 182 13.56 10.16 32.26
C LEU A 182 14.59 10.94 33.08
N LEU A 183 14.19 11.27 34.31
CA LEU A 183 14.93 12.00 35.32
C LEU A 183 15.03 11.09 36.56
N ILE A 184 16.14 10.37 36.63
CA ILE A 184 16.39 9.34 37.64
C ILE A 184 16.72 10.00 38.99
N HIS A 185 16.19 9.44 40.06
CA HIS A 185 16.49 9.88 41.43
C HIS A 185 18.01 9.95 41.69
N GLY A 186 18.45 10.95 42.48
CA GLY A 186 19.86 11.11 42.87
C GLY A 186 20.80 11.68 41.81
N ARG A 187 20.34 11.99 40.59
CA ARG A 187 21.14 12.65 39.55
C ARG A 187 20.61 14.04 39.21
N SER A 188 21.52 14.98 38.93
CA SER A 188 21.16 16.25 38.29
C SER A 188 21.35 16.14 36.78
N LYS A 189 20.46 16.71 35.98
CA LYS A 189 20.50 16.60 34.51
C LYS A 189 20.12 17.92 33.85
N ASN A 190 20.85 18.30 32.80
CA ASN A 190 20.45 19.40 31.93
C ASN A 190 19.36 18.89 30.97
N VAL A 191 18.28 19.63 30.88
CA VAL A 191 17.09 19.26 30.10
C VAL A 191 16.81 20.40 29.13
N THR A 192 16.76 20.05 27.84
CA THR A 192 16.34 20.95 26.76
C THR A 192 15.12 20.37 26.06
N ILE A 193 14.05 21.14 25.90
CA ILE A 193 12.85 20.75 25.15
C ILE A 193 12.61 21.74 24.03
N SER A 194 12.24 21.25 22.85
CA SER A 194 11.84 22.08 21.71
C SER A 194 10.34 22.08 21.49
N ILE A 195 9.78 23.26 21.24
CA ILE A 195 8.40 23.49 20.83
C ILE A 195 8.43 23.97 19.37
N PRO A 196 7.87 23.22 18.40
CA PRO A 196 7.90 23.60 16.99
C PRO A 196 6.99 24.81 16.73
N GLU A 197 7.42 25.67 15.81
CA GLU A 197 6.71 26.86 15.35
C GLU A 197 6.04 26.57 14.00
N ASP A 198 4.83 26.01 14.03
CA ASP A 198 4.08 25.66 12.81
C ASP A 198 3.40 26.91 12.19
N ASP A 199 3.94 27.43 11.07
CA ASP A 199 3.47 28.50 10.15
C ASP A 199 3.00 29.86 10.76
N LYS A 200 2.92 30.00 12.09
CA LYS A 200 2.49 31.23 12.78
C LYS A 200 3.43 31.54 13.95
N LYS A 201 3.96 32.77 13.96
CA LYS A 201 4.95 33.22 14.93
C LYS A 201 4.45 33.13 16.39
N ILE A 202 5.21 32.49 17.28
CA ILE A 202 4.92 32.35 18.71
C ILE A 202 5.48 33.57 19.46
N PHE A 203 4.61 34.33 20.12
CA PHE A 203 5.01 35.52 20.86
C PHE A 203 5.42 35.17 22.30
N ILE A 204 6.74 35.12 22.55
CA ILE A 204 7.30 34.76 23.86
C ILE A 204 7.27 35.89 24.90
N SER A 205 7.37 37.16 24.48
CA SER A 205 7.35 38.28 25.43
C SER A 205 5.97 38.40 26.10
N GLY A 206 5.91 38.21 27.42
CA GLY A 206 4.67 38.23 28.19
C GLY A 206 3.93 36.88 28.23
N SER A 207 4.54 35.80 27.73
CA SER A 207 3.95 34.46 27.73
C SER A 207 4.19 33.73 29.06
N THR A 208 3.46 32.64 29.26
CA THR A 208 3.69 31.70 30.37
C THR A 208 4.20 30.38 29.82
N ILE A 209 5.14 29.76 30.53
CA ILE A 209 5.71 28.45 30.18
C ILE A 209 5.54 27.47 31.33
N GLU A 210 5.02 26.29 31.04
CA GLU A 210 4.71 25.25 32.01
C GLU A 210 5.42 23.94 31.65
N PHE A 211 6.00 23.29 32.65
CA PHE A 211 6.61 21.96 32.51
C PHE A 211 5.84 20.95 33.37
N VAL A 212 5.44 19.84 32.76
CA VAL A 212 4.62 18.79 33.42
C VAL A 212 5.47 17.54 33.67
N PHE A 213 5.60 17.17 34.95
CA PHE A 213 6.35 16.01 35.40
C PHE A 213 5.42 14.96 36.02
N LEU A 214 5.57 13.71 35.58
CA LEU A 214 4.88 12.54 36.13
C LEU A 214 5.86 11.75 37.00
N CYS A 215 5.49 11.43 38.24
CA CYS A 215 6.42 10.88 39.23
C CYS A 215 5.97 9.51 39.73
N SER A 216 6.95 8.63 39.95
CA SER A 216 6.75 7.25 40.43
C SER A 216 6.09 7.11 41.82
N ASN A 217 5.95 8.21 42.57
CA ASN A 217 5.22 8.26 43.85
C ASN A 217 3.77 8.72 43.71
N HIS A 218 3.14 8.50 42.54
CA HIS A 218 1.78 8.91 42.20
C HIS A 218 1.55 10.44 42.23
N LYS A 219 2.59 11.26 42.04
CA LYS A 219 2.46 12.72 41.99
C LYS A 219 2.70 13.28 40.59
N ARG A 220 1.84 14.21 40.18
CA ARG A 220 2.02 15.06 39.00
C ARG A 220 2.44 16.45 39.45
N ILE A 221 3.60 16.90 39.01
CA ILE A 221 4.18 18.20 39.37
C ILE A 221 4.20 19.08 38.13
N THR A 222 3.52 20.23 38.17
CA THR A 222 3.56 21.23 37.11
C THR A 222 4.26 22.48 37.61
N THR A 223 5.32 22.91 36.93
CA THR A 223 6.04 24.16 37.26
C THR A 223 5.72 25.22 36.22
N SER A 224 5.16 26.35 36.62
CA SER A 224 4.75 27.44 35.73
C SER A 224 5.64 28.67 35.94
N TYR A 225 6.11 29.25 34.83
CA TYR A 225 6.98 30.43 34.81
C TYR A 225 6.41 31.51 33.88
N GLN A 226 6.59 32.78 34.23
CA GLN A 226 6.25 33.91 33.38
C GLN A 226 7.49 34.44 32.68
N ILE A 227 7.37 34.73 31.39
CA ILE A 227 8.45 35.29 30.57
C ILE A 227 8.23 36.79 30.44
N ASN A 228 9.14 37.59 31.02
CA ASN A 228 9.04 39.03 30.94
C ASN A 228 9.47 39.57 29.56
N ILE A 229 9.30 40.88 29.34
CA ILE A 229 9.64 41.55 28.07
C ILE A 229 11.13 41.39 27.72
N SER A 230 12.01 41.27 28.72
CA SER A 230 13.44 41.00 28.57
C SER A 230 13.80 39.50 28.42
N LYS A 231 12.84 38.62 28.15
CA LYS A 231 12.98 37.15 28.03
C LYS A 231 13.56 36.44 29.26
N LYS A 232 13.54 37.09 30.43
CA LYS A 232 13.88 36.46 31.71
C LYS A 232 12.65 35.76 32.27
N THR A 233 12.85 34.56 32.81
CA THR A 233 11.79 33.72 33.37
C THR A 233 11.69 33.95 34.88
N MET A 234 10.46 34.04 35.39
CA MET A 234 10.15 34.17 36.81
C MET A 234 9.23 33.03 37.20
N LEU A 235 9.56 32.29 38.27
CA LEU A 235 8.70 31.21 38.78
C LEU A 235 7.40 31.82 39.30
N MET A 236 6.27 31.34 38.79
CA MET A 236 4.95 31.80 39.21
C MET A 236 4.35 30.89 40.26
N GLN A 237 4.35 29.59 39.98
CA GLN A 237 3.77 28.58 40.85
C GLN A 237 4.29 27.18 40.52
N ILE A 238 4.25 26.31 41.52
CA ILE A 238 4.47 24.88 41.41
C ILE A 238 3.22 24.19 41.93
N ALA A 239 2.57 23.43 41.07
CA ALA A 239 1.32 22.74 41.34
C ALA A 239 1.58 21.24 41.49
N VAL A 240 1.36 20.67 42.67
CA VAL A 240 1.54 19.23 42.94
C VAL A 240 0.17 18.56 43.12
N CYS A 241 -0.22 17.69 42.19
CA CYS A 241 -1.46 16.91 42.24
C CYS A 241 -1.20 15.41 42.42
N GLN A 242 -2.16 14.67 42.97
CA GLN A 242 -2.17 13.21 42.89
C GLN A 242 -2.54 12.76 41.46
N MET A 243 -1.79 11.80 40.92
CA MET A 243 -2.06 11.20 39.61
C MET A 243 -3.27 10.26 39.67
N THR A 244 -3.96 10.10 38.54
CA THR A 244 -4.93 9.00 38.39
C THR A 244 -4.21 7.65 38.28
N GLU A 245 -4.92 6.55 38.58
CA GLU A 245 -4.45 5.18 38.33
C GLU A 245 -3.98 4.97 36.87
N GLU A 246 -4.70 5.56 35.91
CA GLU A 246 -4.37 5.44 34.49
C GLU A 246 -3.11 6.22 34.11
N GLU A 247 -2.92 7.44 34.64
CA GLU A 247 -1.69 8.23 34.49
C GLU A 247 -0.48 7.51 35.13
N TYR A 248 -0.70 6.85 36.27
CA TYR A 248 0.34 6.11 36.98
C TYR A 248 0.80 4.86 36.21
N ASN A 249 -0.14 4.04 35.75
CA ASN A 249 0.16 2.85 34.95
C ASN A 249 0.91 3.23 33.67
N ARG A 250 0.47 4.30 32.98
CA ARG A 250 1.18 4.84 31.81
C ARG A 250 2.60 5.32 32.16
N THR A 251 2.78 5.91 33.34
CA THR A 251 4.11 6.36 33.80
C THR A 251 5.01 5.17 34.07
N ILE A 252 4.52 4.11 34.71
CA ILE A 252 5.28 2.86 34.89
C ILE A 252 5.66 2.23 33.55
N ASP A 253 4.75 2.16 32.58
CA ASP A 253 5.05 1.60 31.26
C ASP A 253 6.12 2.42 30.52
N ILE A 254 6.02 3.75 30.56
CA ILE A 254 7.00 4.66 29.96
C ILE A 254 8.34 4.55 30.67
N VAL A 255 8.36 4.52 32.01
CA VAL A 255 9.58 4.34 32.81
C VAL A 255 10.20 2.98 32.50
N GLY A 256 9.42 1.89 32.42
CA GLY A 256 9.90 0.55 32.08
C GLY A 256 10.47 0.45 30.67
N LEU A 257 9.84 1.12 29.69
CA LEU A 257 10.37 1.25 28.33
C LEU A 257 11.68 2.05 28.32
N LEU A 258 11.71 3.22 28.96
CA LEU A 258 12.88 4.10 28.98
C LEU A 258 14.06 3.48 29.75
N ILE A 259 13.81 2.80 30.88
CA ILE A 259 14.83 2.05 31.63
C ILE A 259 15.35 0.88 30.80
N LYS A 260 14.51 0.08 30.11
CA LYS A 260 15.01 -0.96 29.18
C LYS A 260 15.89 -0.38 28.07
N THR A 261 15.57 0.82 27.59
CA THR A 261 16.37 1.51 26.58
C THR A 261 17.71 1.98 27.17
N ILE A 262 17.71 2.51 28.40
CA ILE A 262 18.92 2.93 29.12
C ILE A 262 19.74 1.73 29.56
N ASP A 263 19.16 0.62 30.01
CA ASP A 263 19.86 -0.61 30.38
C ASP A 263 20.42 -1.34 29.16
N ASN A 264 19.82 -1.21 27.98
CA ASN A 264 20.44 -1.67 26.73
C ASN A 264 21.62 -0.77 26.32
N VAL A 265 21.53 0.55 26.59
CA VAL A 265 22.66 1.49 26.39
C VAL A 265 23.75 1.28 27.46
N VAL A 266 23.40 1.03 28.72
CA VAL A 266 24.30 0.80 29.86
C VAL A 266 24.89 -0.60 29.83
N LYS A 267 24.19 -1.62 29.32
CA LYS A 267 24.81 -2.91 28.98
C LYS A 267 25.73 -2.77 27.77
N SER A 268 25.40 -1.95 26.77
CA SER A 268 26.34 -1.67 25.68
C SER A 268 27.57 -0.84 26.12
N THR A 269 27.49 -0.07 27.21
CA THR A 269 28.64 0.68 27.78
C THR A 269 29.36 -0.06 28.91
N ASN A 270 28.70 -0.91 29.71
CA ASN A 270 29.33 -1.73 30.74
C ASN A 270 30.03 -2.97 30.15
N THR A 271 29.69 -3.38 28.93
CA THR A 271 30.51 -4.36 28.17
C THR A 271 31.79 -3.72 27.62
N ILE A 272 31.92 -2.38 27.67
CA ILE A 272 33.14 -1.64 27.29
C ILE A 272 34.03 -1.36 28.52
N MET A 273 33.51 -1.46 29.76
CA MET A 273 34.28 -1.14 30.99
C MET A 273 34.69 -2.36 31.84
N ALA A 274 34.49 -3.58 31.34
CA ALA A 274 34.82 -4.81 32.06
C ALA A 274 35.87 -5.69 31.35
N GLU A 275 36.78 -5.10 30.58
CA GLU A 275 38.07 -5.73 30.24
C GLU A 275 39.18 -4.66 30.31
N GLY A 276 39.50 -4.26 31.54
CA GLY A 276 40.61 -3.39 31.86
C GLY A 276 41.75 -4.16 32.52
N SER A 277 42.46 -4.98 31.75
CA SER A 277 43.86 -5.31 32.05
C SER A 277 44.73 -4.87 30.89
N SER A 278 45.32 -3.68 31.08
CA SER A 278 46.52 -3.16 30.42
C SER A 278 46.66 -3.40 28.90
N ILE A 279 46.24 -2.45 28.06
CA ILE A 279 46.93 -2.05 26.83
C ILE A 279 46.52 -0.60 26.48
N SER A 280 47.51 0.12 25.96
CA SER A 280 47.62 1.55 25.63
C SER A 280 46.42 2.29 25.05
N ALA A 281 46.34 3.57 25.42
CA ALA A 281 45.53 4.62 24.81
C ALA A 281 45.66 4.66 23.27
N THR A 282 44.55 4.51 22.55
CA THR A 282 44.40 4.92 21.15
C THR A 282 43.01 5.52 20.89
N ASN A 283 43.00 6.85 20.71
CA ASN A 283 42.08 7.68 19.91
C ASN A 283 40.61 7.25 19.72
N GLU A 284 39.70 7.75 20.56
CA GLU A 284 38.31 7.97 20.14
C GLU A 284 38.26 9.17 19.17
N GLN A 285 38.00 8.89 17.89
CA GLN A 285 37.85 9.91 16.84
C GLN A 285 36.38 10.34 16.66
N PRO A 286 36.10 11.62 16.36
CA PRO A 286 34.73 12.13 16.32
C PRO A 286 33.93 11.65 15.10
N ALA A 287 32.65 11.34 15.31
CA ALA A 287 31.68 11.04 14.25
C ALA A 287 31.33 12.30 13.45
N TYR A 288 31.18 12.17 12.13
CA TYR A 288 30.80 13.25 11.23
C TYR A 288 29.31 13.60 11.36
N THR A 289 28.98 14.90 11.41
CA THR A 289 27.59 15.39 11.43
C THR A 289 27.40 16.57 10.48
N SER A 290 26.44 16.49 9.57
CA SER A 290 26.01 17.58 8.68
C SER A 290 24.50 17.83 8.77
N SER A 291 24.03 18.96 8.23
CA SER A 291 22.59 19.25 8.07
C SER A 291 21.87 18.14 7.31
N ASP A 292 22.50 17.64 6.24
CA ASP A 292 21.95 16.62 5.36
C ASP A 292 21.80 15.28 6.09
N ILE A 293 22.80 14.86 6.88
CA ILE A 293 22.73 13.64 7.69
C ILE A 293 21.53 13.71 8.63
N LYS A 294 21.32 14.88 9.26
CA LYS A 294 20.19 15.08 10.17
C LYS A 294 18.86 15.02 9.44
N GLU A 295 18.72 15.69 8.29
CA GLU A 295 17.50 15.68 7.49
C GLU A 295 17.12 14.27 7.02
N TYR A 296 18.08 13.53 6.45
CA TYR A 296 17.86 12.16 6.00
C TYR A 296 17.62 11.19 7.16
N SER A 297 18.33 11.34 8.28
CA SER A 297 18.12 10.55 9.51
C SER A 297 16.71 10.76 10.06
N ASP A 298 16.26 12.01 10.14
CA ASP A 298 14.90 12.33 10.60
C ASP A 298 13.84 11.79 9.64
N ALA A 299 14.08 11.84 8.32
CA ALA A 299 13.20 11.24 7.32
C ALA A 299 13.16 9.70 7.41
N LEU A 300 14.32 9.04 7.58
CA LEU A 300 14.39 7.59 7.81
C LEU A 300 13.63 7.19 9.07
N ARG A 301 13.77 7.94 10.17
CA ARG A 301 13.01 7.70 11.41
C ARG A 301 11.50 7.88 11.22
N ARG A 302 11.08 8.89 10.45
CA ARG A 302 9.65 9.07 10.10
C ARG A 302 9.13 7.90 9.26
N GLU A 303 9.89 7.42 8.27
CA GLU A 303 9.54 6.24 7.48
C GLU A 303 9.48 4.97 8.37
N ILE A 304 10.49 4.75 9.23
CA ILE A 304 10.52 3.63 10.19
C ILE A 304 9.29 3.67 11.10
N HIS A 305 8.96 4.83 11.66
CA HIS A 305 7.82 4.97 12.55
C HIS A 305 6.50 4.71 11.83
N TYR A 306 6.36 5.23 10.61
CA TYR A 306 5.21 4.98 9.75
C TYR A 306 5.03 3.48 9.47
N LEU A 307 6.13 2.77 9.14
CA LEU A 307 6.13 1.33 8.90
C LEU A 307 5.79 0.53 10.16
N LYS A 308 6.38 0.87 11.32
CA LYS A 308 6.13 0.22 12.62
C LYS A 308 4.68 0.37 13.10
N GLN A 309 4.00 1.45 12.72
CA GLN A 309 2.56 1.62 12.99
C GLN A 309 1.66 0.70 12.13
N GLY A 310 2.22 -0.18 11.30
CA GLY A 310 1.46 -1.03 10.39
C GLY A 310 0.80 -0.28 9.24
N LYS A 311 1.25 0.96 8.97
CA LYS A 311 0.81 1.78 7.84
C LYS A 311 1.63 1.51 6.56
N GLY A 312 2.60 0.59 6.63
CA GLY A 312 3.34 0.11 5.48
C GLY A 312 2.48 -0.73 4.53
N LYS A 313 3.03 -1.02 3.34
CA LYS A 313 2.37 -1.83 2.31
C LYS A 313 2.06 -3.22 2.85
N LYS A 314 0.77 -3.47 3.11
CA LYS A 314 0.24 -4.78 3.44
C LYS A 314 0.08 -5.57 2.14
N TYR A 315 0.64 -6.76 2.11
CA TYR A 315 0.51 -7.67 0.98
C TYR A 315 -0.60 -8.66 1.28
N LYS A 316 -1.59 -8.69 0.40
CA LYS A 316 -2.71 -9.62 0.52
C LYS A 316 -2.24 -11.04 0.19
N ILE A 317 -2.45 -11.93 1.13
CA ILE A 317 -2.19 -13.37 1.01
C ILE A 317 -3.51 -14.12 1.21
N VAL A 318 -3.74 -15.16 0.44
CA VAL A 318 -5.02 -15.90 0.35
C VAL A 318 -4.77 -17.40 0.46
N ASN A 319 -5.84 -18.17 0.68
CA ASN A 319 -5.79 -19.63 0.69
C ASN A 319 -4.75 -20.22 1.66
N GLY A 320 -4.59 -19.60 2.83
CA GLY A 320 -3.69 -20.04 3.88
C GLY A 320 -4.10 -21.39 4.43
N ASN A 321 -3.23 -22.39 4.31
CA ASN A 321 -3.43 -23.72 4.89
C ASN A 321 -2.34 -23.98 5.94
N LYS A 322 -2.78 -24.37 7.13
CA LYS A 322 -1.88 -24.83 8.18
C LYS A 322 -1.32 -26.20 7.82
N LEU A 323 0.01 -26.34 7.82
CA LEU A 323 0.67 -27.60 7.45
C LEU A 323 0.94 -28.51 8.65
N VAL A 324 1.40 -27.93 9.78
CA VAL A 324 1.84 -28.66 10.98
C VAL A 324 1.06 -28.22 12.24
N LYS A 325 0.80 -29.17 13.16
CA LYS A 325 0.29 -28.87 14.52
C LYS A 325 1.46 -28.65 15.47
N SER A 326 1.69 -27.39 15.84
CA SER A 326 2.52 -26.85 16.93
C SER A 326 3.65 -27.76 17.46
N ASP A 327 4.89 -27.42 17.14
CA ASP A 327 6.04 -27.73 17.99
C ASP A 327 6.40 -26.48 18.80
N LYS A 328 6.24 -26.54 20.12
CA LYS A 328 6.62 -25.45 21.06
C LYS A 328 5.93 -24.09 20.81
N GLY A 329 4.71 -24.09 20.27
CA GLY A 329 3.94 -22.86 20.03
C GLY A 329 4.25 -22.12 18.72
N ILE A 330 5.01 -22.74 17.80
CA ILE A 330 5.26 -22.21 16.46
C ILE A 330 4.45 -23.02 15.42
N TYR A 331 3.85 -22.33 14.46
CA TYR A 331 2.90 -22.88 13.49
C TYR A 331 3.33 -22.57 12.05
N THR A 332 3.30 -23.59 11.18
CA THR A 332 3.71 -23.44 9.77
C THR A 332 2.48 -23.27 8.86
N TYR A 333 2.50 -22.24 8.03
CA TYR A 333 1.41 -21.89 7.10
C TYR A 333 1.92 -21.71 5.67
N LEU A 334 1.23 -22.32 4.70
CA LEU A 334 1.40 -22.05 3.28
C LEU A 334 0.30 -21.10 2.81
N PHE A 335 0.70 -19.97 2.24
CA PHE A 335 -0.21 -18.99 1.65
C PHE A 335 0.06 -18.79 0.16
N GLU A 336 -0.99 -18.42 -0.58
CA GLU A 336 -0.88 -17.91 -1.94
C GLU A 336 -0.86 -16.37 -1.92
N MET A 337 -0.15 -15.75 -2.86
CA MET A 337 0.15 -14.32 -2.84
C MET A 337 -0.43 -13.63 -4.07
N GLU A 338 -0.95 -12.42 -3.90
CA GLU A 338 -1.46 -11.64 -5.05
C GLU A 338 -0.34 -10.98 -5.88
N THR A 339 0.81 -10.75 -5.25
CA THR A 339 2.03 -10.24 -5.89
C THR A 339 3.18 -11.15 -5.55
N GLU A 340 4.02 -11.45 -6.53
CA GLU A 340 5.31 -12.10 -6.33
C GLU A 340 6.14 -11.24 -5.36
N LEU A 341 6.34 -11.74 -4.14
CA LEU A 341 7.35 -11.21 -3.24
C LEU A 341 8.52 -12.17 -3.21
N HIS A 342 9.69 -11.62 -2.95
CA HIS A 342 10.90 -12.42 -2.80
C HIS A 342 11.55 -12.01 -1.51
N LEU A 343 11.16 -12.74 -0.49
CA LEU A 343 11.66 -12.57 0.85
C LEU A 343 12.71 -13.63 1.08
N PRO A 344 13.91 -13.25 1.56
CA PRO A 344 14.91 -14.24 1.92
C PRO A 344 14.36 -15.14 3.03
N ASP A 345 14.83 -16.38 3.07
CA ASP A 345 14.59 -17.27 4.21
C ASP A 345 14.95 -16.54 5.51
N ASP A 346 14.12 -16.75 6.53
CA ASP A 346 14.17 -16.10 7.84
C ASP A 346 13.82 -14.59 7.85
N ALA A 347 13.33 -14.02 6.75
CA ALA A 347 12.85 -12.63 6.73
C ALA A 347 11.72 -12.44 7.76
N PRO A 348 11.80 -11.44 8.65
CA PRO A 348 10.77 -11.18 9.64
C PRO A 348 9.50 -10.65 8.97
N VAL A 349 8.37 -11.23 9.37
CA VAL A 349 7.05 -10.89 8.85
C VAL A 349 6.02 -10.83 9.96
N VAL A 350 4.96 -10.06 9.71
CA VAL A 350 3.76 -10.02 10.56
C VAL A 350 2.57 -10.35 9.69
N VAL A 351 1.76 -11.32 10.11
CA VAL A 351 0.53 -11.75 9.42
C VAL A 351 -0.68 -11.29 10.23
N GLU A 352 -1.62 -10.62 9.55
CA GLU A 352 -2.87 -10.14 10.13
C GLU A 352 -4.06 -10.81 9.42
N ALA A 353 -4.76 -11.70 10.12
CA ALA A 353 -5.90 -12.46 9.59
C ALA A 353 -7.24 -11.74 9.81
N ALA A 354 -8.27 -12.13 9.05
CA ALA A 354 -9.63 -11.63 9.23
C ALA A 354 -10.12 -11.89 10.68
N GLY A 355 -10.60 -10.85 11.35
CA GLY A 355 -10.99 -10.89 12.77
C GLY A 355 -9.99 -10.23 13.73
N GLY A 356 -8.90 -9.64 13.23
CA GLY A 356 -7.94 -8.85 14.04
C GLY A 356 -6.84 -9.68 14.72
N LEU A 357 -6.76 -10.98 14.42
CA LEU A 357 -5.69 -11.86 14.88
C LEU A 357 -4.38 -11.49 14.17
N ARG A 358 -3.37 -11.11 14.96
CA ARG A 358 -1.99 -10.88 14.51
C ARG A 358 -1.06 -11.97 14.99
N ALA A 359 -0.22 -12.46 14.09
CA ALA A 359 0.87 -13.39 14.36
C ALA A 359 2.17 -12.83 13.80
N VAL A 360 3.28 -13.00 14.54
CA VAL A 360 4.63 -12.60 14.13
C VAL A 360 5.39 -13.84 13.72
N GLY A 361 6.26 -13.72 12.74
CA GLY A 361 6.91 -14.88 12.16
C GLY A 361 8.10 -14.60 11.28
N SER A 362 8.55 -15.65 10.62
CA SER A 362 9.59 -15.57 9.60
C SER A 362 9.22 -16.36 8.35
N VAL A 363 9.80 -15.99 7.23
CA VAL A 363 9.66 -16.70 5.96
C VAL A 363 10.49 -17.98 6.01
N LEU A 364 9.88 -19.14 5.79
CA LEU A 364 10.61 -20.40 5.63
C LEU A 364 11.08 -20.59 4.19
N SER A 365 10.18 -20.31 3.24
CA SER A 365 10.47 -20.26 1.81
C SER A 365 9.49 -19.34 1.11
N CYS A 366 9.92 -18.75 0.00
CA CYS A 366 9.10 -17.85 -0.82
C CYS A 366 9.43 -18.15 -2.29
N GLU A 367 8.55 -18.88 -2.96
CA GLU A 367 8.73 -19.33 -4.34
C GLU A 367 7.49 -18.92 -5.15
N ASP A 368 7.70 -18.23 -6.27
CA ASP A 368 6.65 -17.72 -7.15
C ASP A 368 5.57 -16.92 -6.42
N PHE A 369 4.34 -17.44 -6.38
CA PHE A 369 3.17 -16.87 -5.71
C PHE A 369 2.81 -17.59 -4.43
N GLN A 370 3.73 -18.39 -3.89
CA GLN A 370 3.51 -19.13 -2.66
C GLN A 370 4.55 -18.71 -1.64
N ILE A 371 4.09 -18.54 -0.41
CA ILE A 371 4.94 -18.23 0.72
C ILE A 371 4.64 -19.16 1.87
N LEU A 372 5.70 -19.75 2.38
CA LEU A 372 5.68 -20.62 3.54
C LEU A 372 6.20 -19.82 4.73
N LEU A 373 5.39 -19.72 5.78
CA LEU A 373 5.63 -18.87 6.95
C LEU A 373 5.67 -19.71 8.22
N LEU A 374 6.61 -19.40 9.11
CA LEU A 374 6.63 -19.84 10.51
C LEU A 374 6.04 -18.73 11.36
N LEU A 375 4.95 -18.99 12.07
CA LEU A 375 4.22 -18.01 12.88
C LEU A 375 4.21 -18.40 14.36
N ASP A 376 4.27 -17.43 15.26
CA ASP A 376 4.27 -17.59 16.72
C ASP A 376 2.88 -17.81 17.34
N ARG A 377 1.82 -17.76 16.52
CA ARG A 377 0.42 -17.89 16.93
C ARG A 377 -0.39 -18.68 15.92
N ASP A 378 -1.42 -19.34 16.42
CA ASP A 378 -2.37 -20.10 15.62
C ASP A 378 -3.40 -19.18 14.95
N LEU A 379 -3.51 -19.25 13.62
CA LEU A 379 -4.49 -18.54 12.79
C LEU A 379 -5.64 -19.44 12.32
N ASN A 380 -5.80 -20.63 12.92
CA ASN A 380 -6.73 -21.72 12.54
C ASN A 380 -6.26 -22.57 11.34
N ASP A 381 -6.91 -23.72 11.12
CA ASP A 381 -6.50 -24.70 10.10
C ASP A 381 -6.56 -24.15 8.66
N LYS A 382 -7.50 -23.24 8.37
CA LYS A 382 -7.64 -22.54 7.09
C LYS A 382 -7.86 -21.05 7.29
N VAL A 383 -7.15 -20.25 6.49
CA VAL A 383 -7.21 -18.80 6.45
C VAL A 383 -7.56 -18.37 5.04
N SER A 384 -8.81 -17.95 4.80
CA SER A 384 -9.26 -17.51 3.47
C SER A 384 -8.50 -16.26 2.98
N LEU A 385 -8.22 -15.35 3.91
CA LEU A 385 -7.61 -14.05 3.65
C LEU A 385 -6.78 -13.60 4.85
N ALA A 386 -5.54 -13.18 4.59
CA ALA A 386 -4.70 -12.47 5.55
C ALA A 386 -3.86 -11.40 4.85
N TYR A 387 -3.23 -10.56 5.66
CA TYR A 387 -2.34 -9.50 5.21
C TYR A 387 -0.95 -9.73 5.78
N LEU A 388 0.01 -9.98 4.89
CA LEU A 388 1.43 -10.05 5.18
C LEU A 388 2.05 -8.66 5.20
N MET A 389 2.68 -8.31 6.31
CA MET A 389 3.56 -7.16 6.42
C MET A 389 4.97 -7.69 6.54
N VAL A 390 5.79 -7.40 5.54
CA VAL A 390 7.24 -7.61 5.63
C VAL A 390 7.78 -6.47 6.49
N GLU A 391 8.79 -6.71 7.33
CA GLU A 391 9.37 -5.67 8.19
C GLU A 391 10.63 -5.01 7.56
N PRO A 392 10.53 -4.00 6.67
CA PRO A 392 11.69 -3.34 6.06
C PRO A 392 12.38 -2.33 6.98
N TRP A 393 11.86 -2.02 8.17
CA TRP A 393 12.49 -1.00 9.02
C TRP A 393 13.86 -1.40 9.55
N LYS A 394 14.18 -2.70 9.71
CA LYS A 394 15.52 -3.12 10.15
C LYS A 394 16.62 -2.64 9.19
N LEU A 395 16.32 -2.63 7.89
CA LEU A 395 17.23 -2.06 6.89
C LEU A 395 17.36 -0.55 7.08
N LEU A 396 16.25 0.16 7.27
CA LEU A 396 16.25 1.61 7.47
C LEU A 396 16.97 2.00 8.78
N GLU A 397 16.83 1.21 9.84
CA GLU A 397 17.56 1.37 11.11
C GLU A 397 19.07 1.13 10.91
N ALA A 398 19.44 0.10 10.16
CA ALA A 398 20.84 -0.14 9.82
C ALA A 398 21.44 1.02 8.97
N LEU A 399 20.65 1.59 8.05
CA LEU A 399 21.03 2.78 7.29
C LEU A 399 21.20 4.00 8.21
N ASP A 400 20.25 4.26 9.11
CA ASP A 400 20.34 5.37 10.08
C ASP A 400 21.58 5.21 10.96
N LYS A 401 21.88 4.00 11.43
CA LYS A 401 23.09 3.69 12.19
C LYS A 401 24.35 4.00 11.38
N LYS A 402 24.44 3.52 10.13
CA LYS A 402 25.60 3.75 9.26
C LYS A 402 25.83 5.23 8.95
N MET A 403 24.75 5.98 8.70
CA MET A 403 24.83 7.43 8.46
C MET A 403 25.39 8.18 9.67
N ASN A 404 24.94 7.81 10.88
CA ASN A 404 25.40 8.45 12.12
C ASN A 404 26.76 7.94 12.61
N SER A 405 27.31 6.88 12.00
CA SER A 405 28.63 6.31 12.36
C SER A 405 29.73 6.64 11.36
N LEU A 406 29.51 7.57 10.42
CA LEU A 406 30.51 7.95 9.43
C LEU A 406 31.70 8.63 10.11
N ASN A 407 32.92 8.20 9.76
CA ASN A 407 34.16 8.76 10.25
C ASN A 407 34.88 9.52 9.11
N PRO A 408 35.18 10.83 9.25
CA PRO A 408 35.91 11.64 8.27
C PRO A 408 37.23 11.05 7.78
N ASN A 409 37.95 10.38 8.67
CA ASN A 409 39.27 9.84 8.35
C ASN A 409 39.20 8.55 7.54
N ILE A 410 38.08 7.82 7.65
CA ILE A 410 37.89 6.49 7.04
C ILE A 410 36.98 6.61 5.81
N ASN A 411 35.82 7.25 5.95
CA ASN A 411 34.75 7.29 4.95
C ASN A 411 34.83 8.54 4.06
N LYS A 412 36.04 8.84 3.55
CA LYS A 412 36.34 10.07 2.80
C LYS A 412 35.40 10.28 1.60
N LEU A 413 35.15 9.23 0.82
CA LEU A 413 34.30 9.32 -0.39
C LEU A 413 32.83 9.56 -0.06
N ALA A 414 32.31 8.93 1.00
CA ALA A 414 30.94 9.16 1.46
C ALA A 414 30.74 10.62 1.90
N ILE A 415 31.72 11.19 2.59
CA ILE A 415 31.67 12.58 3.06
C ILE A 415 31.85 13.55 1.91
N LYS A 416 32.75 13.28 0.97
CA LYS A 416 32.92 14.08 -0.25
C LYS A 416 31.64 14.18 -1.08
N ILE A 417 30.86 13.10 -1.20
CA ILE A 417 29.55 13.14 -1.88
C ILE A 417 28.60 14.12 -1.19
N MET A 418 28.62 14.18 0.15
CA MET A 418 27.71 15.02 0.93
C MET A 418 28.17 16.48 1.04
N GLU A 419 29.48 16.73 1.14
CA GLU A 419 30.04 18.08 1.31
C GLU A 419 30.25 18.81 -0.01
N GLU A 420 30.81 18.12 -1.02
CA GLU A 420 31.19 18.75 -2.29
C GLU A 420 30.20 18.46 -3.42
N GLY A 421 29.51 17.32 -3.37
CA GLY A 421 28.73 16.81 -4.50
C GLY A 421 27.71 17.80 -5.08
N PRO A 422 26.74 18.30 -4.28
CA PRO A 422 25.74 19.25 -4.78
C PRO A 422 26.35 20.56 -5.29
N ASP A 423 27.43 21.04 -4.67
CA ASP A 423 28.08 22.33 -4.98
C ASP A 423 28.92 22.29 -6.26
N LEU A 424 29.28 21.10 -6.74
CA LEU A 424 30.04 20.91 -7.99
C LEU A 424 29.18 21.02 -9.25
N SER A 425 27.84 21.02 -9.12
CA SER A 425 26.95 21.17 -10.27
C SER A 425 27.07 22.56 -10.89
N THR A 426 26.86 22.65 -12.20
CA THR A 426 26.93 23.92 -12.95
C THR A 426 25.63 24.19 -13.68
N ASP A 427 25.34 25.44 -14.02
CA ASP A 427 24.19 25.79 -14.86
C ASP A 427 24.37 25.41 -16.36
N THR A 428 25.45 24.70 -16.70
CA THR A 428 25.75 24.30 -18.08
C THR A 428 24.86 23.15 -18.54
N ASP A 429 24.37 23.21 -19.78
CA ASP A 429 23.53 22.15 -20.37
C ASP A 429 24.30 20.80 -20.48
N ILE A 430 23.59 19.70 -20.20
CA ILE A 430 24.07 18.32 -20.28
C ILE A 430 24.64 17.91 -21.66
N LEU A 431 24.36 18.65 -22.74
CA LEU A 431 24.79 18.32 -24.10
C LEU A 431 26.30 18.03 -24.23
N ASN A 432 27.15 18.65 -23.41
CA ASN A 432 28.62 18.50 -23.46
C ASN A 432 29.18 17.44 -22.49
N VAL A 433 28.32 16.62 -21.86
CA VAL A 433 28.78 15.54 -20.98
C VAL A 433 29.76 14.60 -21.72
N PRO A 434 30.86 14.15 -21.07
CA PRO A 434 31.72 13.10 -21.63
C PRO A 434 30.92 11.85 -21.97
N LYS A 435 31.22 11.22 -23.10
CA LYS A 435 30.40 10.12 -23.66
C LYS A 435 31.21 8.88 -23.99
N GLY A 436 30.61 7.73 -23.75
CA GLY A 436 31.10 6.42 -24.16
C GLY A 436 31.89 5.67 -23.10
N GLN A 437 32.16 4.39 -23.35
CA GLN A 437 32.86 3.51 -22.42
C GLN A 437 34.31 3.95 -22.12
N PRO A 438 35.12 4.39 -23.12
CA PRO A 438 36.47 4.88 -22.84
C PRO A 438 36.48 6.12 -21.94
N ALA A 439 35.47 6.98 -22.05
CA ALA A 439 35.34 8.15 -21.19
C ALA A 439 35.10 7.75 -19.73
N VAL A 440 34.35 6.67 -19.47
CA VAL A 440 34.16 6.13 -18.11
C VAL A 440 35.47 5.62 -17.52
N GLU A 441 36.26 4.89 -18.30
CA GLU A 441 37.57 4.36 -17.87
C GLU A 441 38.54 5.49 -17.56
N HIS A 442 38.70 6.45 -18.48
CA HIS A 442 39.55 7.62 -18.28
C HIS A 442 39.09 8.46 -17.07
N LYS A 443 37.78 8.60 -16.85
CA LYS A 443 37.26 9.32 -15.69
C LYS A 443 37.60 8.62 -14.37
N LEU A 444 37.51 7.28 -14.32
CA LEU A 444 37.88 6.49 -13.14
C LEU A 444 39.39 6.51 -12.84
N GLU A 445 40.24 6.76 -13.83
CA GLU A 445 41.67 6.96 -13.61
C GLU A 445 41.91 8.27 -12.86
N ILE A 446 41.27 9.35 -13.28
CA ILE A 446 41.47 10.70 -12.75
C ILE A 446 40.70 10.92 -11.44
N ASP A 447 39.40 10.63 -11.43
CA ASP A 447 38.50 10.99 -10.34
C ASP A 447 38.27 9.83 -9.38
N ASP A 448 38.06 10.17 -8.11
CA ASP A 448 37.72 9.23 -7.04
C ASP A 448 36.24 8.83 -7.02
N ILE A 449 35.36 9.72 -7.49
CA ILE A 449 33.93 9.47 -7.64
C ILE A 449 33.53 9.64 -9.11
N VAL A 450 32.88 8.62 -9.67
CA VAL A 450 32.34 8.66 -11.04
C VAL A 450 30.88 8.28 -11.04
N THR A 451 30.06 9.12 -11.64
CA THR A 451 28.63 8.88 -11.87
C THR A 451 28.40 8.59 -13.34
N VAL A 452 27.90 7.40 -13.64
CA VAL A 452 27.61 6.94 -15.00
C VAL A 452 26.11 7.00 -15.25
N TRP A 453 25.74 7.88 -16.17
CA TRP A 453 24.41 7.89 -16.77
C TRP A 453 24.36 6.85 -17.89
N GLY A 454 23.68 5.74 -17.62
CA GLY A 454 23.54 4.63 -18.55
C GLY A 454 22.09 4.41 -18.99
N PRO A 455 21.63 5.05 -20.08
CA PRO A 455 20.38 4.71 -20.75
C PRO A 455 20.21 3.20 -21.08
N PRO A 456 19.00 2.76 -21.45
CA PRO A 456 18.72 1.37 -21.81
C PRO A 456 19.58 0.87 -22.97
N GLY A 457 20.13 -0.34 -22.81
CA GLY A 457 20.91 -1.00 -23.87
C GLY A 457 22.31 -0.45 -24.11
N THR A 458 22.79 0.53 -23.33
CA THR A 458 24.11 1.16 -23.57
C THR A 458 25.31 0.40 -22.99
N GLY A 459 25.04 -0.73 -22.35
CA GLY A 459 26.07 -1.65 -21.86
C GLY A 459 26.58 -1.36 -20.45
N LYS A 460 25.75 -0.79 -19.55
CA LYS A 460 26.09 -0.60 -18.12
C LYS A 460 26.80 -1.81 -17.49
N THR A 461 26.15 -2.96 -17.53
CA THR A 461 26.64 -4.24 -17.01
C THR A 461 27.96 -4.67 -17.65
N TYR A 462 28.09 -4.46 -18.97
CA TYR A 462 29.33 -4.75 -19.72
C TYR A 462 30.47 -3.84 -19.26
N THR A 463 30.22 -2.54 -19.11
CA THR A 463 31.20 -1.56 -18.66
C THR A 463 31.67 -1.86 -17.24
N MET A 464 30.74 -2.13 -16.32
CA MET A 464 31.07 -2.52 -14.94
C MET A 464 31.91 -3.80 -14.90
N ALA A 465 31.55 -4.82 -15.68
CA ALA A 465 32.31 -6.06 -15.74
C ALA A 465 33.74 -5.86 -16.30
N LYS A 466 33.88 -5.03 -17.35
CA LYS A 466 35.19 -4.68 -17.91
C LYS A 466 36.08 -3.97 -16.87
N ILE A 467 35.51 -3.02 -16.14
CA ILE A 467 36.21 -2.30 -15.06
C ILE A 467 36.58 -3.25 -13.92
N ALA A 468 35.66 -4.11 -13.47
CA ALA A 468 35.93 -5.12 -12.45
C ALA A 468 37.11 -6.02 -12.84
N ASN A 469 37.14 -6.51 -14.08
CA ASN A 469 38.24 -7.34 -14.60
C ASN A 469 39.58 -6.60 -14.65
N SER A 470 39.58 -5.30 -14.94
CA SER A 470 40.79 -4.46 -14.86
C SER A 470 41.32 -4.36 -13.43
N TYR A 471 40.43 -4.24 -12.43
CA TYR A 471 40.82 -4.22 -11.01
C TYR A 471 41.26 -5.60 -10.50
N ILE A 472 40.60 -6.68 -10.94
CA ILE A 472 41.03 -8.06 -10.67
C ILE A 472 42.46 -8.27 -11.16
N ALA A 473 42.77 -7.83 -12.38
CA ALA A 473 44.12 -7.96 -12.95
C ALA A 473 45.18 -7.19 -12.15
N LYS A 474 44.80 -6.14 -11.43
CA LYS A 474 45.66 -5.36 -10.52
C LYS A 474 45.70 -5.92 -9.10
N GLY A 475 45.01 -7.04 -8.83
CA GLY A 475 44.90 -7.61 -7.48
C GLY A 475 44.09 -6.76 -6.50
N LYS A 476 43.26 -5.85 -7.00
CA LYS A 476 42.44 -4.93 -6.18
C LYS A 476 41.06 -5.48 -5.90
N SER A 477 40.55 -5.18 -4.71
CA SER A 477 39.25 -5.63 -4.22
C SER A 477 38.10 -4.82 -4.82
N VAL A 478 37.02 -5.51 -5.21
CA VAL A 478 35.85 -4.90 -5.86
C VAL A 478 34.57 -5.37 -5.18
N LEU A 479 33.72 -4.42 -4.79
CA LEU A 479 32.36 -4.70 -4.32
C LEU A 479 31.35 -4.20 -5.36
N ILE A 480 30.49 -5.10 -5.84
CA ILE A 480 29.37 -4.78 -6.73
C ILE A 480 28.08 -4.88 -5.94
N VAL A 481 27.33 -3.78 -5.87
CA VAL A 481 26.04 -3.72 -5.19
C VAL A 481 24.92 -3.25 -6.12
N SER A 482 23.71 -3.73 -5.88
CA SER A 482 22.49 -3.24 -6.53
C SER A 482 21.25 -3.45 -5.65
N HIS A 483 20.11 -2.91 -6.05
CA HIS A 483 18.81 -3.10 -5.38
C HIS A 483 18.20 -4.48 -5.62
N SER A 484 18.43 -5.05 -6.80
CA SER A 484 17.81 -6.30 -7.22
C SER A 484 18.86 -7.41 -7.35
N ASN A 485 18.46 -8.66 -7.05
CA ASN A 485 19.34 -9.81 -7.29
C ASN A 485 19.66 -9.97 -8.78
N VAL A 486 18.69 -9.75 -9.66
CA VAL A 486 18.85 -9.88 -11.13
C VAL A 486 19.96 -8.96 -11.66
N SER A 487 20.03 -7.72 -11.16
CA SER A 487 21.04 -6.75 -11.59
C SER A 487 22.45 -7.18 -11.16
N VAL A 488 22.60 -7.65 -9.92
CA VAL A 488 23.89 -8.18 -9.42
C VAL A 488 24.31 -9.43 -10.19
N ASP A 489 23.37 -10.36 -10.40
CA ASP A 489 23.62 -11.61 -11.13
C ASP A 489 24.10 -11.31 -12.55
N GLY A 490 23.47 -10.35 -13.23
CA GLY A 490 23.86 -9.91 -14.56
C GLY A 490 25.30 -9.39 -14.63
N VAL A 491 25.73 -8.58 -13.64
CA VAL A 491 27.12 -8.07 -13.59
C VAL A 491 28.10 -9.19 -13.32
N ILE A 492 27.86 -10.04 -12.31
CA ILE A 492 28.79 -11.14 -11.97
C ILE A 492 28.90 -12.15 -13.11
N LYS A 493 27.78 -12.51 -13.75
CA LYS A 493 27.77 -13.37 -14.94
C LYS A 493 28.63 -12.78 -16.06
N GLN A 494 28.52 -11.48 -16.29
CA GLN A 494 29.31 -10.81 -17.31
C GLN A 494 30.80 -10.71 -16.95
N VAL A 495 31.13 -10.51 -15.67
CA VAL A 495 32.51 -10.58 -15.16
C VAL A 495 33.11 -11.95 -15.46
N VAL A 496 32.41 -13.03 -15.07
CA VAL A 496 32.85 -14.41 -15.28
C VAL A 496 33.03 -14.73 -16.76
N LYS A 497 32.09 -14.30 -17.60
CA LYS A 497 32.14 -14.52 -19.07
C LYS A 497 33.31 -13.80 -19.75
N MET A 498 33.73 -12.66 -19.20
CA MET A 498 34.83 -11.86 -19.74
C MET A 498 36.21 -12.27 -19.20
N LEU A 499 36.29 -13.21 -18.26
CA LEU A 499 37.59 -13.71 -17.78
C LEU A 499 38.27 -14.49 -18.89
N ASP A 500 39.55 -14.19 -19.13
CA ASP A 500 40.41 -14.96 -20.04
C ASP A 500 40.51 -16.41 -19.55
N THR A 501 40.66 -17.36 -20.50
CA THR A 501 40.76 -18.80 -20.20
C THR A 501 41.86 -19.12 -19.18
N ASP A 502 42.98 -18.39 -19.24
CA ASP A 502 44.15 -18.54 -18.36
C ASP A 502 43.90 -18.03 -16.92
N LYS A 503 42.81 -17.29 -16.71
CA LYS A 503 42.42 -16.71 -15.41
C LYS A 503 41.28 -17.49 -14.74
N ARG A 504 40.88 -18.65 -15.25
CA ARG A 504 39.86 -19.52 -14.63
C ARG A 504 40.23 -19.96 -13.21
N SER A 505 41.52 -20.09 -12.91
CA SER A 505 42.02 -20.37 -11.56
C SER A 505 41.58 -19.34 -10.52
N ILE A 506 41.35 -18.08 -10.91
CA ILE A 506 40.83 -17.03 -10.02
C ILE A 506 39.41 -17.39 -9.56
N LEU A 507 38.59 -17.91 -10.47
CA LEU A 507 37.23 -18.33 -10.18
C LEU A 507 37.22 -19.60 -9.32
N GLU A 508 38.01 -20.61 -9.67
CA GLU A 508 38.12 -21.89 -8.92
C GLU A 508 38.68 -21.72 -7.50
N ASN A 509 39.47 -20.66 -7.28
CA ASN A 509 39.99 -20.27 -5.97
C ASN A 509 39.02 -19.37 -5.18
N GLY A 510 37.78 -19.19 -5.64
CA GLY A 510 36.73 -18.46 -4.92
C GLY A 510 37.01 -16.96 -4.80
N LYS A 511 37.77 -16.38 -5.73
CA LYS A 511 38.09 -14.94 -5.69
C LYS A 511 36.96 -14.06 -6.23
N ILE A 512 36.00 -14.62 -6.97
CA ILE A 512 34.85 -13.90 -7.51
C ILE A 512 33.60 -14.63 -7.03
N LEU A 513 32.87 -14.03 -6.09
CA LEU A 513 31.72 -14.67 -5.45
C LEU A 513 30.48 -13.77 -5.46
N ARG A 514 29.37 -14.34 -5.95
CA ARG A 514 28.02 -13.80 -5.80
C ARG A 514 27.46 -14.23 -4.45
N PHE A 515 27.32 -13.27 -3.52
CA PHE A 515 26.87 -13.50 -2.14
C PHE A 515 25.38 -13.21 -1.94
N GLY A 516 24.61 -14.26 -1.61
CA GLY A 516 23.16 -14.22 -1.42
C GLY A 516 22.41 -14.98 -2.51
N TYR A 517 21.09 -14.82 -2.53
CA TYR A 517 20.20 -15.54 -3.45
C TYR A 517 20.42 -15.14 -4.91
N VAL A 518 20.48 -16.13 -5.80
CA VAL A 518 20.73 -15.99 -7.24
C VAL A 518 19.46 -16.33 -8.01
N ARG A 519 19.09 -15.49 -8.98
CA ARG A 519 17.92 -15.65 -9.84
C ARG A 519 18.23 -16.04 -11.27
N ASP A 520 19.40 -15.67 -11.77
CA ASP A 520 19.80 -16.07 -13.12
C ASP A 520 20.07 -17.59 -13.13
N ASP A 521 19.33 -18.33 -13.95
CA ASP A 521 19.40 -19.80 -14.00
C ASP A 521 20.80 -20.30 -14.30
N GLU A 522 21.50 -19.68 -15.27
CA GLU A 522 22.86 -20.08 -15.67
C GLU A 522 23.87 -19.80 -14.54
N LEU A 523 23.74 -18.65 -13.86
CA LEU A 523 24.60 -18.33 -12.73
C LEU A 523 24.30 -19.24 -11.53
N SER A 524 23.03 -19.58 -11.28
CA SER A 524 22.61 -20.45 -10.18
C SER A 524 23.21 -21.86 -10.27
N GLN A 525 23.49 -22.32 -11.50
CA GLN A 525 24.14 -23.60 -11.78
C GLN A 525 25.67 -23.51 -11.77
N ASN A 526 26.25 -22.31 -11.69
CA ASN A 526 27.69 -22.15 -11.68
C ASN A 526 28.28 -22.58 -10.33
N LEU A 527 29.18 -23.57 -10.38
CA LEU A 527 29.80 -24.17 -9.20
C LEU A 527 30.72 -23.19 -8.45
N TYR A 528 31.37 -22.27 -9.16
CA TYR A 528 32.46 -21.47 -8.61
C TYR A 528 32.15 -19.98 -8.45
N ALA A 529 31.14 -19.47 -9.15
CA ALA A 529 30.78 -18.05 -9.11
C ALA A 529 29.77 -17.70 -8.01
N THR A 530 29.02 -18.67 -7.50
CA THR A 530 28.05 -18.46 -6.42
C THR A 530 28.64 -18.88 -5.09
N SER A 531 28.49 -18.06 -4.05
CA SER A 531 29.11 -18.33 -2.75
C SER A 531 28.61 -19.62 -2.12
N PHE A 532 27.30 -19.91 -2.25
CA PHE A 532 26.70 -21.13 -1.73
C PHE A 532 27.21 -22.38 -2.45
N ASN A 533 27.19 -22.43 -3.79
CA ASN A 533 27.70 -23.60 -4.52
C ASN A 533 29.20 -23.74 -4.38
N TYR A 534 29.93 -22.62 -4.28
CA TYR A 534 31.37 -22.67 -4.01
C TYR A 534 31.65 -23.33 -2.66
N ALA A 535 30.95 -22.92 -1.60
CA ALA A 535 31.06 -23.55 -0.28
C ALA A 535 30.67 -25.03 -0.33
N LEU A 536 29.61 -25.37 -1.06
CA LEU A 536 29.16 -26.75 -1.28
C LEU A 536 30.24 -27.58 -1.98
N SER A 537 30.90 -27.03 -3.01
CA SER A 537 31.97 -27.70 -3.79
C SER A 537 33.25 -27.97 -2.99
N LYS A 538 33.44 -27.26 -1.87
CA LYS A 538 34.56 -27.47 -0.96
C LYS A 538 34.20 -28.36 0.24
N CYS A 539 32.91 -28.65 0.43
CA CYS A 539 32.38 -29.42 1.55
C CYS A 539 31.62 -30.67 1.06
N ASP A 540 32.34 -31.63 0.49
CA ASP A 540 31.76 -32.85 -0.11
C ASP A 540 30.79 -33.62 0.80
N ASN A 541 31.06 -33.65 2.11
CA ASN A 541 30.20 -34.31 3.09
C ASN A 541 28.83 -33.63 3.21
N TYR A 542 28.78 -32.29 3.25
CA TYR A 542 27.52 -31.54 3.31
C TYR A 542 26.77 -31.61 1.99
N ALA A 543 27.47 -31.61 0.86
CA ALA A 543 26.87 -31.75 -0.46
C ALA A 543 26.08 -33.06 -0.62
N ARG A 544 26.73 -34.19 -0.32
CA ARG A 544 26.08 -35.52 -0.40
C ARG A 544 24.89 -35.66 0.55
N LEU A 545 25.02 -35.14 1.76
CA LEU A 545 23.97 -35.20 2.75
C LEU A 545 22.76 -34.34 2.34
N LEU A 546 23.01 -33.14 1.79
CA LEU A 546 21.95 -32.26 1.30
C LEU A 546 21.22 -32.87 0.10
N GLU A 547 21.93 -33.47 -0.86
CA GLU A 547 21.32 -34.17 -2.00
C GLU A 547 20.44 -35.34 -1.55
N CYS A 548 20.92 -36.16 -0.62
CA CYS A 548 20.16 -37.29 -0.07
C CYS A 548 18.87 -36.82 0.63
N LEU A 549 18.95 -35.76 1.44
CA LEU A 549 17.79 -35.20 2.13
C LEU A 549 16.81 -34.53 1.16
N MET A 550 17.29 -33.85 0.12
CA MET A 550 16.44 -33.25 -0.91
C MET A 550 15.69 -34.32 -1.72
N ALA A 551 16.37 -35.40 -2.11
CA ALA A 551 15.74 -36.53 -2.78
C ALA A 551 14.66 -37.18 -1.89
N LYS A 552 14.95 -37.36 -0.58
CA LYS A 552 13.99 -37.90 0.38
C LYS A 552 12.78 -36.97 0.57
N ARG A 553 13.00 -35.66 0.62
CA ARG A 553 11.92 -34.66 0.68
C ARG A 553 11.01 -34.76 -0.54
N ASP A 554 11.59 -34.84 -1.74
CA ASP A 554 10.82 -34.86 -2.99
C ASP A 554 10.04 -36.19 -3.14
N GLU A 555 10.58 -37.32 -2.68
CA GLU A 555 9.87 -38.60 -2.55
C GLU A 555 8.62 -38.47 -1.65
N LEU A 556 8.77 -37.84 -0.48
CA LEU A 556 7.68 -37.61 0.47
C LEU A 556 6.62 -36.63 -0.09
N ARG A 557 7.02 -35.66 -0.93
CA ARG A 557 6.08 -34.78 -1.65
C ARG A 557 5.29 -35.53 -2.72
N ALA A 558 5.95 -36.39 -3.49
CA ALA A 558 5.30 -37.18 -4.54
C ALA A 558 4.28 -38.18 -3.99
N THR A 559 4.47 -38.62 -2.75
CA THR A 559 3.57 -39.55 -2.03
C THR A 559 2.49 -38.85 -1.18
N ASP A 560 2.34 -37.52 -1.30
CA ASP A 560 1.40 -36.67 -0.54
C ASP A 560 1.56 -36.79 1.00
N GLN A 561 2.78 -37.09 1.46
CA GLN A 561 3.12 -37.25 2.88
C GLN A 561 3.69 -35.97 3.51
N MET A 562 3.34 -34.79 2.98
CA MET A 562 3.82 -33.49 3.49
C MET A 562 3.46 -33.19 4.96
N LYS A 563 2.60 -34.01 5.59
CA LYS A 563 2.18 -33.91 6.99
C LYS A 563 2.82 -34.97 7.90
N SER A 564 3.78 -35.75 7.40
CA SER A 564 4.43 -36.81 8.18
C SER A 564 5.53 -36.27 9.08
N LYS A 565 5.75 -36.93 10.21
CA LYS A 565 6.86 -36.62 11.14
C LYS A 565 8.23 -36.74 10.47
N GLU A 566 8.35 -37.66 9.52
CA GLU A 566 9.56 -37.88 8.72
C GLU A 566 9.85 -36.70 7.79
N TYR A 567 8.82 -36.10 7.18
CA TYR A 567 8.97 -34.89 6.36
C TYR A 567 9.53 -33.72 7.19
N ASP A 568 9.01 -33.53 8.41
CA ASP A 568 9.47 -32.48 9.32
C ASP A 568 10.93 -32.68 9.78
N GLU A 569 11.33 -33.92 10.08
CA GLU A 569 12.72 -34.25 10.43
C GLU A 569 13.69 -34.00 9.27
N VAL A 570 13.26 -34.32 8.04
CA VAL A 570 14.04 -34.05 6.82
C VAL A 570 14.20 -32.55 6.60
N GLU A 571 13.13 -31.76 6.70
CA GLU A 571 13.18 -30.29 6.58
C GLU A 571 14.09 -29.66 7.66
N HIS A 572 14.01 -30.14 8.92
CA HIS A 572 14.88 -29.65 9.98
C HIS A 572 16.36 -29.93 9.70
N LYS A 573 16.70 -31.16 9.27
CA LYS A 573 18.08 -31.52 8.90
C LYS A 573 18.58 -30.71 7.71
N ILE A 574 17.74 -30.48 6.70
CA ILE A 574 18.06 -29.60 5.56
C ILE A 574 18.39 -28.19 6.06
N LYS A 575 17.59 -27.65 6.98
CA LYS A 575 17.81 -26.32 7.56
C LYS A 575 19.14 -26.24 8.32
N GLU A 576 19.45 -27.24 9.13
CA GLU A 576 20.70 -27.30 9.91
C GLU A 576 21.93 -27.34 9.00
N ILE A 577 21.95 -28.22 7.99
CA ILE A 577 23.04 -28.34 7.03
C ILE A 577 23.22 -27.06 6.22
N ARG A 578 22.12 -26.45 5.76
CA ARG A 578 22.17 -25.14 5.09
C ARG A 578 22.77 -24.07 6.01
N GLY A 579 22.49 -24.14 7.32
CA GLY A 579 23.10 -23.29 8.33
C GLY A 579 24.62 -23.44 8.41
N GLU A 580 25.13 -24.66 8.43
CA GLU A 580 26.58 -24.93 8.43
C GLU A 580 27.24 -24.49 7.12
N ILE A 581 26.62 -24.78 5.97
CA ILE A 581 27.13 -24.31 4.66
C ILE A 581 27.20 -22.77 4.63
N ARG A 582 26.20 -22.06 5.18
CA ARG A 582 26.20 -20.59 5.27
C ARG A 582 27.34 -20.05 6.16
N LYS A 583 27.82 -20.81 7.16
CA LYS A 583 28.99 -20.41 7.96
C LYS A 583 30.28 -20.48 7.14
N GLU A 584 30.49 -21.57 6.39
CA GLU A 584 31.65 -21.71 5.51
C GLU A 584 31.58 -20.72 4.33
N GLU A 585 30.39 -20.52 3.76
CA GLU A 585 30.11 -19.50 2.74
C GLU A 585 30.67 -18.13 3.15
N ARG A 586 30.38 -17.68 4.38
CA ARG A 586 30.88 -16.40 4.89
C ARG A 586 32.42 -16.34 4.92
N ARG A 587 33.09 -17.41 5.35
CA ARG A 587 34.57 -17.48 5.38
C ARG A 587 35.19 -17.35 3.99
N TYR A 588 34.57 -17.94 2.97
CA TYR A 588 35.06 -17.81 1.59
C TYR A 588 34.82 -16.41 1.04
N VAL A 589 33.63 -15.84 1.27
CA VAL A 589 33.29 -14.49 0.83
C VAL A 589 34.19 -13.44 1.49
N GLU A 590 34.60 -13.62 2.73
CA GLU A 590 35.57 -12.74 3.39
C GLU A 590 36.90 -12.63 2.63
N ARG A 591 37.36 -13.73 2.02
CA ARG A 591 38.65 -13.83 1.30
C ARG A 591 38.54 -13.54 -0.21
N ALA A 592 37.31 -13.32 -0.70
CA ALA A 592 37.07 -13.03 -2.11
C ALA A 592 37.62 -11.65 -2.49
N LEU A 593 38.09 -11.55 -3.73
CA LEU A 593 38.57 -10.30 -4.32
C LEU A 593 37.39 -9.48 -4.86
N VAL A 594 36.42 -10.15 -5.49
CA VAL A 594 35.20 -9.55 -6.01
C VAL A 594 33.98 -10.14 -5.32
N ILE A 595 33.15 -9.29 -4.76
CA ILE A 595 31.90 -9.67 -4.10
C ILE A 595 30.74 -8.99 -4.82
N GLY A 596 29.78 -9.77 -5.32
CA GLY A 596 28.50 -9.26 -5.80
C GLY A 596 27.40 -9.51 -4.78
N THR A 597 26.73 -8.47 -4.28
CA THR A 597 25.59 -8.65 -3.35
C THR A 597 24.56 -7.53 -3.45
N THR A 598 23.42 -7.67 -2.79
CA THR A 598 22.43 -6.58 -2.74
C THR A 598 22.85 -5.51 -1.73
N ILE A 599 22.47 -4.25 -1.96
CA ILE A 599 22.77 -3.16 -1.02
C ILE A 599 22.17 -3.42 0.36
N SER A 600 21.00 -4.05 0.42
CA SER A 600 20.37 -4.43 1.69
C SER A 600 21.26 -5.38 2.51
N ARG A 601 21.85 -6.38 1.85
CA ARG A 601 22.76 -7.33 2.52
C ARG A 601 24.09 -6.66 2.89
N ALA A 602 24.66 -5.85 2.01
CA ALA A 602 25.89 -5.09 2.29
C ALA A 602 25.72 -4.08 3.46
N THR A 603 24.47 -3.66 3.72
CA THR A 603 24.16 -2.76 4.83
C THR A 603 23.97 -3.50 6.15
N ILE A 604 23.32 -4.67 6.14
CA ILE A 604 22.90 -5.39 7.35
C ILE A 604 23.93 -6.42 7.81
N ASP A 605 24.61 -7.12 6.88
CA ASP A 605 25.50 -8.22 7.25
C ASP A 605 26.78 -7.69 7.95
N PRO A 606 27.09 -8.15 9.17
CA PRO A 606 28.26 -7.70 9.93
C PRO A 606 29.60 -7.90 9.21
N MET A 607 29.68 -8.81 8.23
CA MET A 607 30.87 -9.03 7.40
C MET A 607 31.35 -7.76 6.68
N PHE A 608 30.46 -6.79 6.48
CA PHE A 608 30.78 -5.51 5.84
C PHE A 608 31.02 -4.37 6.86
N GLU A 609 30.87 -4.60 8.16
CA GLU A 609 31.13 -3.58 9.18
C GLU A 609 32.64 -3.34 9.29
N GLY A 610 33.09 -2.10 9.12
CA GLY A 610 34.52 -1.73 9.15
C GLY A 610 35.37 -2.17 7.95
N ARG A 611 34.82 -2.92 6.99
CA ARG A 611 35.53 -3.35 5.78
C ARG A 611 35.43 -2.30 4.67
N GLN A 612 36.53 -2.05 3.96
CA GLN A 612 36.56 -1.23 2.75
C GLN A 612 37.12 -2.00 1.54
N PHE A 613 36.67 -1.62 0.34
CA PHE A 613 37.07 -2.18 -0.95
C PHE A 613 37.73 -1.10 -1.79
N ASP A 614 38.72 -1.46 -2.60
CA ASP A 614 39.44 -0.48 -3.43
C ASP A 614 38.48 0.18 -4.44
N LEU A 615 37.56 -0.60 -5.01
CA LEU A 615 36.47 -0.11 -5.85
C LEU A 615 35.12 -0.61 -5.34
N VAL A 616 34.16 0.30 -5.14
CA VAL A 616 32.75 -0.06 -4.96
C VAL A 616 31.97 0.47 -6.15
N MET A 617 31.22 -0.42 -6.82
CA MET A 617 30.32 -0.08 -7.92
C MET A 617 28.88 -0.35 -7.50
N PHE A 618 28.01 0.65 -7.64
CA PHE A 618 26.59 0.54 -7.35
C PHE A 618 25.80 0.64 -8.66
N ASP A 619 25.12 -0.43 -9.06
CA ASP A 619 24.20 -0.45 -10.21
C ASP A 619 22.75 -0.12 -9.80
N GLU A 620 22.01 0.49 -10.71
CA GLU A 620 20.63 0.98 -10.54
C GLU A 620 20.46 2.01 -9.41
N VAL A 621 21.44 2.90 -9.23
CA VAL A 621 21.40 3.93 -8.16
C VAL A 621 20.22 4.90 -8.25
N SER A 622 19.56 4.99 -9.42
CA SER A 622 18.37 5.85 -9.60
C SER A 622 17.17 5.38 -8.77
N MET A 623 17.16 4.15 -8.27
CA MET A 623 16.12 3.62 -7.38
C MET A 623 16.51 3.68 -5.90
N ALA A 624 17.75 4.08 -5.60
CA ALA A 624 18.31 4.11 -4.25
C ALA A 624 17.88 5.36 -3.50
N TYR A 625 17.62 5.22 -2.20
CA TYR A 625 17.68 6.37 -1.30
C TYR A 625 19.11 6.89 -1.24
N VAL A 626 19.30 8.20 -1.18
CA VAL A 626 20.63 8.81 -1.00
C VAL A 626 21.40 8.15 0.18
N PRO A 627 20.79 7.91 1.38
CA PRO A 627 21.43 7.16 2.45
C PRO A 627 22.00 5.78 2.06
N GLN A 628 21.38 5.06 1.12
CA GLN A 628 21.90 3.78 0.63
C GLN A 628 23.14 3.96 -0.24
N VAL A 629 23.17 5.02 -1.05
CA VAL A 629 24.35 5.38 -1.84
C VAL A 629 25.50 5.79 -0.92
N ILE A 630 25.23 6.59 0.12
CA ILE A 630 26.23 6.97 1.12
C ILE A 630 26.74 5.74 1.89
N ALA A 631 25.86 4.82 2.28
CA ALA A 631 26.25 3.56 2.92
C ALA A 631 27.14 2.68 2.03
N ALA A 632 26.88 2.66 0.71
CA ALA A 632 27.75 1.98 -0.26
C ALA A 632 29.10 2.70 -0.42
N ALA A 633 29.10 4.02 -0.54
CA ALA A 633 30.30 4.85 -0.65
C ALA A 633 31.19 4.73 0.60
N ALA A 634 30.61 4.52 1.78
CA ALA A 634 31.36 4.31 3.02
C ALA A 634 32.21 3.03 2.99
N LEU A 635 31.84 2.04 2.18
CA LEU A 635 32.59 0.81 1.94
C LEU A 635 33.71 0.99 0.89
N ALA A 636 33.83 2.15 0.27
CA ALA A 636 34.85 2.43 -0.74
C ALA A 636 36.09 3.07 -0.11
N LYS A 637 37.26 2.57 -0.52
CA LYS A 637 38.58 3.03 -0.07
C LYS A 637 39.20 4.03 -1.05
N GLU A 638 39.26 3.67 -2.33
CA GLU A 638 39.94 4.49 -3.35
C GLU A 638 38.96 5.10 -4.34
N LYS A 639 38.04 4.29 -4.89
CA LYS A 639 37.13 4.70 -5.97
C LYS A 639 35.69 4.27 -5.71
N PHE A 640 34.75 5.16 -6.02
CA PHE A 640 33.31 4.88 -5.97
C PHE A 640 32.64 5.18 -7.31
N MET A 641 31.87 4.22 -7.81
CA MET A 641 31.18 4.33 -9.10
C MET A 641 29.67 4.16 -8.93
N CYS A 642 28.92 5.21 -9.22
CA CYS A 642 27.46 5.20 -9.30
C CYS A 642 27.03 4.90 -10.73
N VAL A 643 26.21 3.88 -10.97
CA VAL A 643 25.71 3.53 -12.30
C VAL A 643 24.19 3.50 -12.27
N GLY A 644 23.54 4.28 -13.13
CA GLY A 644 22.08 4.34 -13.15
C GLY A 644 21.51 5.20 -14.26
N ASP A 645 20.19 5.40 -14.21
CA ASP A 645 19.49 6.23 -15.18
C ASP A 645 18.33 6.98 -14.53
N PHE A 646 18.51 8.27 -14.30
CA PHE A 646 17.49 9.17 -13.74
C PHE A 646 16.29 9.41 -14.69
N ARG A 647 16.31 8.89 -15.92
CA ARG A 647 15.14 8.81 -16.82
C ARG A 647 14.39 7.47 -16.69
N GLN A 648 14.82 6.58 -15.80
CA GLN A 648 14.09 5.37 -15.37
C GLN A 648 13.56 5.53 -13.93
N LEU A 649 13.14 4.44 -13.27
CA LEU A 649 12.39 4.52 -12.00
C LEU A 649 13.18 5.20 -10.87
N ALA A 650 12.43 5.96 -10.06
CA ALA A 650 12.89 6.69 -8.86
C ALA A 650 12.81 5.82 -7.59
N PRO A 651 13.46 6.20 -6.48
CA PRO A 651 13.14 5.66 -5.18
C PRO A 651 11.67 5.91 -4.80
N ILE A 652 11.09 4.97 -4.06
CA ILE A 652 9.70 5.05 -3.57
C ILE A 652 9.75 5.03 -2.04
N SER A 653 9.27 6.09 -1.38
CA SER A 653 9.00 6.11 0.07
C SER A 653 7.50 5.95 0.30
N GLN A 654 7.13 5.22 1.36
CA GLN A 654 5.73 4.94 1.69
C GLN A 654 5.10 6.05 2.53
N ASN A 655 5.93 6.80 3.28
CA ASN A 655 5.47 7.94 4.05
C ASN A 655 5.41 9.22 3.18
N PRO A 656 4.22 9.86 3.02
CA PRO A 656 4.09 11.12 2.28
C PRO A 656 4.95 12.28 2.82
N ASP A 657 5.29 12.25 4.12
CA ASP A 657 6.07 13.29 4.83
C ASP A 657 7.59 13.06 4.75
N SER A 658 8.03 12.02 4.03
CA SER A 658 9.45 11.69 3.84
C SER A 658 9.91 11.94 2.41
N ARG A 659 9.48 13.08 1.83
CA ARG A 659 9.75 13.46 0.43
C ARG A 659 11.24 13.47 0.07
N VAL A 660 12.11 13.82 1.02
CA VAL A 660 13.57 13.79 0.82
C VAL A 660 14.09 12.40 0.45
N LEU A 661 13.44 11.31 0.90
CA LEU A 661 13.79 9.94 0.51
C LEU A 661 13.35 9.58 -0.92
N GLN A 662 12.51 10.39 -1.56
CA GLN A 662 12.10 10.21 -2.95
C GLN A 662 13.06 10.90 -3.94
N VAL A 663 14.08 11.59 -3.43
CA VAL A 663 15.14 12.21 -4.23
C VAL A 663 16.18 11.14 -4.58
N ASP A 664 16.42 10.94 -5.87
CA ASP A 664 17.49 10.07 -6.35
C ASP A 664 18.86 10.78 -6.32
N ILE A 665 19.95 10.01 -6.34
CA ILE A 665 21.31 10.56 -6.24
C ILE A 665 21.63 11.59 -7.32
N PHE A 666 21.05 11.48 -8.52
CA PHE A 666 21.32 12.42 -9.60
C PHE A 666 20.66 13.78 -9.31
N SER A 667 19.44 13.76 -8.77
CA SER A 667 18.79 14.99 -8.29
C SER A 667 19.48 15.57 -7.05
N TYR A 668 19.99 14.74 -6.15
CA TYR A 668 20.79 15.22 -5.00
C TYR A 668 22.07 15.94 -5.45
N LEU A 669 22.79 15.39 -6.42
CA LEU A 669 23.96 16.01 -7.07
C LEU A 669 23.59 17.17 -8.02
N GLN A 670 22.33 17.62 -8.02
CA GLN A 670 21.82 18.69 -8.88
C GLN A 670 22.06 18.47 -10.40
N ILE A 671 22.22 17.21 -10.83
CA ILE A 671 22.29 16.85 -12.26
C ILE A 671 20.91 17.01 -12.91
N VAL A 672 19.85 16.85 -12.13
CA VAL A 672 18.46 17.00 -12.58
C VAL A 672 17.67 17.83 -11.58
N ASP A 673 17.08 18.92 -12.03
CA ASP A 673 16.22 19.76 -11.19
C ASP A 673 14.80 19.18 -11.03
N GLY A 674 13.99 19.81 -10.18
CA GLY A 674 12.58 19.44 -9.98
C GLY A 674 11.70 19.60 -11.23
N LYS A 675 12.16 20.31 -12.26
CA LYS A 675 11.46 20.49 -13.55
C LYS A 675 11.87 19.45 -14.59
N GLY A 676 12.93 18.68 -14.33
CA GLY A 676 13.48 17.67 -15.24
C GLY A 676 14.52 18.21 -16.24
N SER A 677 15.00 19.44 -16.05
CA SER A 677 16.16 20.01 -16.75
C SER A 677 17.43 19.26 -16.33
N MET A 678 18.39 19.14 -17.24
CA MET A 678 19.61 18.36 -17.00
C MET A 678 20.84 19.25 -17.08
N TYR A 679 21.71 19.12 -16.09
CA TYR A 679 22.88 19.96 -15.90
C TYR A 679 24.16 19.14 -15.92
N TRP A 680 25.23 19.78 -16.35
CA TRP A 680 26.56 19.18 -16.32
C TRP A 680 27.09 19.13 -14.90
N HIS A 681 27.71 17.99 -14.56
CA HIS A 681 28.36 17.77 -13.27
C HIS A 681 29.75 17.14 -13.52
N PRO A 682 30.82 17.56 -12.81
CA PRO A 682 32.18 17.06 -13.01
C PRO A 682 32.33 15.55 -12.94
N TRP A 683 31.61 14.88 -12.03
CA TRP A 683 31.65 13.42 -11.89
C TRP A 683 30.84 12.66 -12.96
N LEU A 684 30.07 13.33 -13.82
CA LEU A 684 29.10 12.69 -14.70
C LEU A 684 29.70 12.27 -16.05
N VAL A 685 29.43 11.03 -16.45
CA VAL A 685 29.75 10.48 -17.78
C VAL A 685 28.53 9.74 -18.34
N MET A 686 28.23 9.90 -19.63
CA MET A 686 27.09 9.25 -20.28
C MET A 686 27.53 8.08 -21.16
N LEU A 687 26.91 6.90 -21.01
CA LEU A 687 26.98 5.85 -22.03
C LEU A 687 25.92 6.14 -23.09
N ASN A 688 26.31 6.62 -24.27
CA ASN A 688 25.37 7.18 -25.26
C ASN A 688 24.96 6.23 -26.39
N GLU A 689 25.60 5.07 -26.56
CA GLU A 689 25.34 4.16 -27.68
C GLU A 689 24.62 2.88 -27.24
N GLN A 690 23.37 2.68 -27.69
CA GLN A 690 22.56 1.52 -27.39
C GLN A 690 22.85 0.33 -28.34
N ARG A 691 22.86 -0.88 -27.79
CA ARG A 691 23.20 -2.15 -28.47
C ARG A 691 22.08 -3.19 -28.41
N ARG A 692 20.89 -2.81 -27.96
CA ARG A 692 19.77 -3.72 -27.66
C ARG A 692 18.67 -3.67 -28.72
N MET A 693 18.13 -2.48 -28.91
CA MET A 693 16.84 -2.21 -29.56
C MET A 693 17.03 -2.05 -31.07
N ALA A 694 16.03 -2.43 -31.85
CA ALA A 694 15.91 -2.02 -33.24
C ALA A 694 15.80 -0.48 -33.33
N PRO A 695 16.39 0.18 -34.35
CA PRO A 695 16.36 1.63 -34.50
C PRO A 695 14.97 2.27 -34.41
N ALA A 696 13.95 1.61 -34.98
CA ALA A 696 12.55 2.05 -34.91
C ALA A 696 11.98 2.06 -33.47
N ILE A 697 12.52 1.24 -32.56
CA ILE A 697 12.13 1.25 -31.15
C ILE A 697 12.91 2.31 -30.38
N SER A 698 14.22 2.45 -30.63
CA SER A 698 15.09 3.42 -29.92
C SER A 698 14.84 4.88 -30.32
N GLU A 699 14.26 5.14 -31.50
CA GLU A 699 13.95 6.49 -31.98
C GLU A 699 13.05 7.25 -31.00
N PHE A 700 11.95 6.64 -30.54
CA PHE A 700 11.01 7.27 -29.61
C PHE A 700 11.67 7.72 -28.29
N PRO A 701 12.28 6.84 -27.47
CA PRO A 701 12.93 7.25 -26.24
C PRO A 701 14.09 8.21 -26.52
N SER A 702 14.87 8.01 -27.59
CA SER A 702 15.93 8.95 -27.97
C SER A 702 15.39 10.37 -28.17
N LYS A 703 14.34 10.53 -28.98
CA LYS A 703 13.76 11.84 -29.30
C LYS A 703 13.03 12.51 -28.13
N PHE A 704 12.20 11.77 -27.40
CA PHE A 704 11.26 12.36 -26.44
C PHE A 704 11.70 12.27 -24.98
N ILE A 705 12.73 11.47 -24.66
CA ILE A 705 13.16 11.21 -23.27
C ILE A 705 14.64 11.55 -23.07
N TYR A 706 15.49 11.24 -24.04
CA TYR A 706 16.95 11.43 -23.96
C TYR A 706 17.48 12.59 -24.81
N ASN A 707 16.61 13.50 -25.30
CA ASN A 707 16.99 14.69 -26.09
C ASN A 707 17.97 14.39 -27.25
N ARG A 708 17.79 13.24 -27.92
CA ARG A 708 18.62 12.71 -29.01
C ARG A 708 20.08 12.40 -28.64
N LEU A 709 20.41 12.36 -27.35
CA LEU A 709 21.73 11.94 -26.88
C LEU A 709 21.95 10.43 -27.02
N LEU A 710 20.87 9.65 -26.98
CA LEU A 710 20.90 8.20 -27.19
C LEU A 710 21.03 7.89 -28.69
N LYS A 711 22.12 7.21 -29.06
CA LYS A 711 22.44 6.80 -30.44
C LYS A 711 22.44 5.28 -30.57
N ASP A 712 22.27 4.81 -31.79
CA ASP A 712 22.36 3.38 -32.12
C ASP A 712 23.81 2.99 -32.42
N ASN A 713 24.29 1.93 -31.77
CA ASN A 713 25.61 1.38 -32.05
C ASN A 713 25.62 0.60 -33.39
N ALA A 714 26.78 0.51 -34.05
CA ALA A 714 26.95 -0.29 -35.27
C ALA A 714 26.38 -1.72 -35.15
N VAL A 715 26.50 -2.38 -33.99
CA VAL A 715 26.00 -3.75 -33.80
C VAL A 715 24.49 -3.91 -34.08
N VAL A 716 23.68 -2.87 -33.84
CA VAL A 716 22.24 -2.86 -34.15
C VAL A 716 21.92 -2.31 -35.55
N ILE A 717 22.85 -1.57 -36.16
CA ILE A 717 22.68 -0.96 -37.50
C ILE A 717 23.14 -1.87 -38.63
N ASN A 718 24.21 -2.65 -38.42
CA ASN A 718 24.81 -3.52 -39.44
C ASN A 718 25.45 -4.81 -38.87
N GLY A 719 25.41 -5.04 -37.55
CA GLY A 719 26.01 -6.21 -36.91
C GLY A 719 25.07 -7.40 -36.70
N LYS A 720 25.52 -8.36 -35.88
CA LYS A 720 24.77 -9.58 -35.52
C LYS A 720 23.40 -9.25 -34.92
N ARG A 721 23.32 -8.24 -34.05
CA ARG A 721 22.07 -7.88 -33.39
C ARG A 721 21.00 -7.38 -34.36
N LYS A 722 21.41 -6.69 -35.43
CA LYS A 722 20.47 -6.35 -36.52
C LYS A 722 19.83 -7.61 -37.09
N LYS A 723 20.61 -8.63 -37.42
CA LYS A 723 20.10 -9.88 -38.00
C LYS A 723 19.11 -10.56 -37.05
N ASP A 724 19.46 -10.62 -35.76
CA ASP A 724 18.57 -11.18 -34.72
C ASP A 724 17.26 -10.38 -34.63
N ASN A 725 17.33 -9.04 -34.59
CA ASN A 725 16.16 -8.18 -34.56
C ASN A 725 15.31 -8.29 -35.84
N ASP A 726 15.93 -8.35 -37.01
CA ASP A 726 15.24 -8.48 -38.30
C ASP A 726 14.45 -9.79 -38.40
N LEU A 727 14.97 -10.89 -37.83
CA LEU A 727 14.25 -12.16 -37.74
C LEU A 727 12.96 -12.01 -36.92
N VAL A 728 13.06 -11.33 -35.77
CA VAL A 728 11.91 -11.04 -34.91
C VAL A 728 10.92 -10.10 -35.61
N ILE A 729 11.41 -9.05 -36.28
CA ILE A 729 10.57 -8.08 -36.98
C ILE A 729 9.76 -8.75 -38.09
N LYS A 730 10.38 -9.66 -38.85
CA LYS A 730 9.74 -10.41 -39.94
C LYS A 730 8.77 -11.50 -39.46
N SER A 731 8.85 -11.91 -38.19
CA SER A 731 7.95 -12.93 -37.63
C SER A 731 6.54 -12.39 -37.41
N ALA A 732 5.54 -13.27 -37.47
CA ALA A 732 4.17 -12.97 -37.07
C ALA A 732 4.03 -12.94 -35.53
N PRO A 733 3.04 -12.22 -34.99
CA PRO A 733 2.09 -11.33 -35.66
C PRO A 733 2.73 -9.99 -36.10
N LEU A 734 2.08 -9.30 -37.04
CA LEU A 734 2.48 -7.99 -37.57
C LEU A 734 3.90 -8.00 -38.18
N PRO A 735 4.13 -8.80 -39.24
CA PRO A 735 5.45 -8.93 -39.84
C PRO A 735 5.89 -7.65 -40.54
N GLY A 736 7.18 -7.32 -40.46
CA GLY A 736 7.81 -6.23 -41.20
C GLY A 736 7.94 -4.92 -40.44
N ASP A 737 7.40 -4.81 -39.22
CA ASP A 737 7.52 -3.60 -38.40
C ASP A 737 7.89 -3.91 -36.93
N ALA A 738 8.76 -3.06 -36.37
CA ALA A 738 9.30 -3.20 -35.03
C ALA A 738 8.45 -2.52 -33.96
N LEU A 739 7.64 -1.53 -34.32
CA LEU A 739 6.79 -0.81 -33.39
C LEU A 739 5.35 -0.82 -33.91
N ASN A 740 4.41 -1.28 -33.09
CA ASN A 740 3.03 -1.53 -33.55
C ASN A 740 2.00 -1.03 -32.52
N LEU A 741 0.79 -0.71 -32.99
CA LEU A 741 -0.36 -0.40 -32.15
C LEU A 741 -1.55 -1.29 -32.51
N ILE A 742 -2.13 -1.95 -31.51
CA ILE A 742 -3.44 -2.58 -31.58
C ILE A 742 -4.42 -1.64 -30.88
N ASP A 743 -5.18 -0.90 -31.68
CA ASP A 743 -6.16 0.07 -31.21
C ASP A 743 -7.52 -0.63 -31.01
N LEU A 744 -7.92 -0.78 -29.74
CA LEU A 744 -9.15 -1.49 -29.36
C LEU A 744 -10.42 -0.64 -29.49
N VAL A 745 -10.34 0.54 -30.10
CA VAL A 745 -11.50 1.40 -30.38
C VAL A 745 -12.52 0.63 -31.24
N GLY A 746 -13.79 0.71 -30.83
CA GLY A 746 -14.90 0.02 -31.51
C GLY A 746 -15.20 -1.38 -30.96
N THR A 747 -14.41 -1.90 -30.02
CA THR A 747 -14.72 -3.12 -29.25
C THR A 747 -15.31 -2.79 -27.88
N TYR A 748 -15.87 -3.79 -27.17
CA TYR A 748 -16.23 -3.62 -25.75
C TYR A 748 -15.01 -3.80 -24.82
N CYS A 749 -14.03 -2.92 -24.99
CA CYS A 749 -12.83 -2.84 -24.18
C CYS A 749 -13.13 -2.01 -22.92
N ALA A 750 -13.59 -2.64 -21.85
CA ALA A 750 -13.95 -1.97 -20.60
C ALA A 750 -12.82 -2.05 -19.55
N ALA A 751 -12.58 -0.97 -18.80
CA ALA A 751 -11.66 -0.97 -17.67
C ALA A 751 -12.41 -0.76 -16.34
N ASP A 752 -12.03 -1.53 -15.31
CA ASP A 752 -12.51 -1.33 -13.94
C ASP A 752 -11.35 -1.37 -12.93
N LYS A 753 -11.66 -1.21 -11.65
CA LYS A 753 -10.71 -1.34 -10.55
C LYS A 753 -11.16 -2.42 -9.57
N ASN A 754 -10.20 -3.15 -9.02
CA ASN A 754 -10.45 -4.08 -7.91
C ASN A 754 -10.62 -3.32 -6.58
N THR A 755 -10.81 -4.06 -5.48
CA THR A 755 -10.93 -3.52 -4.11
C THR A 755 -9.74 -2.65 -3.69
N ASP A 756 -8.54 -2.96 -4.18
CA ASP A 756 -7.29 -2.26 -3.83
C ASP A 756 -7.00 -1.07 -4.76
N GLY A 757 -7.92 -0.76 -5.69
CA GLY A 757 -7.80 0.34 -6.63
C GLY A 757 -6.93 0.07 -7.86
N SER A 758 -6.39 -1.14 -8.03
CA SER A 758 -5.65 -1.54 -9.24
C SER A 758 -6.59 -1.69 -10.43
N ARG A 759 -6.21 -1.11 -11.58
CA ARG A 759 -6.98 -1.24 -12.83
C ARG A 759 -6.83 -2.64 -13.45
N PHE A 760 -7.85 -3.09 -14.15
CA PHE A 760 -7.81 -4.25 -15.03
C PHE A 760 -8.82 -4.12 -16.17
N ASN A 761 -8.58 -4.85 -17.26
CA ASN A 761 -9.39 -4.85 -18.47
C ASN A 761 -9.33 -6.24 -19.11
N ILE A 762 -10.46 -6.96 -19.05
CA ILE A 762 -10.54 -8.38 -19.44
C ILE A 762 -10.29 -8.56 -20.93
N PHE A 763 -10.89 -7.72 -21.77
CA PHE A 763 -10.71 -7.82 -23.21
C PHE A 763 -9.26 -7.52 -23.61
N SER A 764 -8.67 -6.43 -23.09
CA SER A 764 -7.26 -6.10 -23.34
C SER A 764 -6.31 -7.21 -22.85
N ALA A 765 -6.61 -7.84 -21.69
CA ALA A 765 -5.83 -8.96 -21.17
C ALA A 765 -5.86 -10.15 -22.14
N ILE A 766 -7.03 -10.50 -22.68
CA ILE A 766 -7.17 -11.62 -23.63
C ILE A 766 -6.44 -11.32 -24.94
N ILE A 767 -6.56 -10.10 -25.49
CA ILE A 767 -5.81 -9.70 -26.69
C ILE A 767 -4.32 -9.79 -26.44
N SER A 768 -3.83 -9.24 -25.33
CA SER A 768 -2.40 -9.26 -25.00
C SER A 768 -1.86 -10.67 -24.79
N PHE A 769 -2.63 -11.52 -24.10
CA PHE A 769 -2.34 -12.95 -23.94
C PHE A 769 -2.29 -13.67 -25.30
N SER A 770 -3.33 -13.53 -26.11
CA SER A 770 -3.44 -14.18 -27.42
C SER A 770 -2.34 -13.74 -28.38
N THR A 771 -1.99 -12.45 -28.39
CA THR A 771 -0.86 -11.92 -29.16
C THR A 771 0.46 -12.56 -28.69
N ALA A 772 0.70 -12.65 -27.39
CA ALA A 772 1.93 -13.25 -26.87
C ALA A 772 2.04 -14.76 -27.17
N VAL A 773 0.94 -15.51 -27.02
CA VAL A 773 0.87 -16.93 -27.41
C VAL A 773 1.15 -17.09 -28.90
N LYS A 774 0.58 -16.22 -29.75
CA LYS A 774 0.85 -16.25 -31.19
C LYS A 774 2.32 -16.01 -31.51
N VAL A 775 2.97 -15.07 -30.82
CA VAL A 775 4.42 -14.82 -30.97
C VAL A 775 5.22 -16.08 -30.61
N GLU A 776 4.91 -16.72 -29.50
CA GLU A 776 5.60 -17.94 -29.06
C GLU A 776 5.39 -19.11 -30.04
N GLN A 777 4.18 -19.27 -30.57
CA GLN A 777 3.88 -20.26 -31.62
C GLN A 777 4.70 -20.05 -32.91
N ASN A 778 5.19 -18.83 -33.16
CA ASN A 778 6.11 -18.51 -34.25
C ASN A 778 7.59 -18.71 -33.86
N HIS A 779 7.87 -19.49 -32.82
CA HIS A 779 9.21 -19.90 -32.37
C HIS A 779 10.14 -18.76 -31.94
N ILE A 780 9.57 -17.65 -31.47
CA ILE A 780 10.35 -16.57 -30.85
C ILE A 780 10.77 -16.98 -29.43
N LYS A 781 12.05 -16.76 -29.13
CA LYS A 781 12.69 -17.28 -27.91
C LYS A 781 12.19 -16.65 -26.63
N THR A 782 11.89 -15.35 -26.63
CA THR A 782 11.50 -14.63 -25.41
C THR A 782 10.39 -13.61 -25.69
N VAL A 783 9.30 -13.72 -24.94
CA VAL A 783 8.14 -12.81 -25.05
C VAL A 783 7.83 -12.25 -23.66
N GLY A 784 7.66 -10.92 -23.58
CA GLY A 784 7.29 -10.24 -22.35
C GLY A 784 5.97 -9.49 -22.50
N ILE A 785 5.05 -9.67 -21.56
CA ILE A 785 3.84 -8.86 -21.42
C ILE A 785 4.04 -7.90 -20.26
N ILE A 786 4.03 -6.60 -20.55
CA ILE A 786 4.23 -5.54 -19.57
C ILE A 786 2.92 -4.76 -19.42
N THR A 787 2.51 -4.52 -18.18
CA THR A 787 1.35 -3.70 -17.88
C THR A 787 1.58 -2.85 -16.61
N PRO A 788 1.00 -1.65 -16.48
CA PRO A 788 1.20 -0.83 -15.28
C PRO A 788 0.56 -1.43 -14.01
N TYR A 789 -0.44 -2.30 -14.15
CA TYR A 789 -1.34 -2.67 -13.06
C TYR A 789 -1.23 -4.12 -12.62
N ALA A 790 -1.11 -4.36 -11.31
CA ALA A 790 -0.93 -5.70 -10.75
C ALA A 790 -2.15 -6.62 -10.99
N ALA A 791 -3.38 -6.08 -10.93
CA ALA A 791 -4.59 -6.86 -11.24
C ALA A 791 -4.58 -7.40 -12.68
N GLN A 792 -4.07 -6.63 -13.65
CA GLN A 792 -3.92 -7.07 -15.03
C GLN A 792 -2.88 -8.20 -15.16
N VAL A 793 -1.72 -8.06 -14.50
CA VAL A 793 -0.69 -9.11 -14.47
C VAL A 793 -1.25 -10.43 -13.95
N ARG A 794 -2.01 -10.39 -12.85
CA ARG A 794 -2.62 -11.58 -12.24
C ARG A 794 -3.57 -12.29 -13.20
N LEU A 795 -4.44 -11.52 -13.88
CA LEU A 795 -5.38 -12.08 -14.84
C LEU A 795 -4.65 -12.78 -16.00
N ILE A 796 -3.62 -12.14 -16.56
CA ILE A 796 -2.85 -12.71 -17.68
C ILE A 796 -2.03 -13.92 -17.23
N ARG A 797 -1.40 -13.89 -16.05
CA ARG A 797 -0.68 -15.05 -15.50
C ARG A 797 -1.61 -16.24 -15.21
N ALA A 798 -2.84 -15.99 -14.76
CA ALA A 798 -3.84 -17.04 -14.60
C ALA A 798 -4.19 -17.70 -15.94
N MET A 799 -4.33 -16.91 -17.01
CA MET A 799 -4.52 -17.42 -18.38
C MET A 799 -3.32 -18.25 -18.85
N LEU A 800 -2.09 -17.78 -18.60
CA LEU A 800 -0.85 -18.53 -18.92
C LEU A 800 -0.80 -19.86 -18.17
N LYS A 801 -1.10 -19.87 -16.87
CA LYS A 801 -1.10 -21.08 -16.04
C LYS A 801 -2.09 -22.12 -16.54
N ASP A 802 -3.30 -21.69 -16.92
CA ASP A 802 -4.30 -22.61 -17.50
C ASP A 802 -3.89 -23.11 -18.90
N TYR A 803 -3.22 -22.29 -19.71
CA TYR A 803 -2.81 -22.64 -21.08
C TYR A 803 -1.64 -23.64 -21.14
N TYR A 804 -0.65 -23.48 -20.25
CA TYR A 804 0.62 -24.23 -20.26
C TYR A 804 0.72 -25.31 -19.17
N THR A 805 -0.40 -25.85 -18.68
CA THR A 805 -0.51 -26.81 -17.54
C THR A 805 0.49 -27.98 -17.47
N LYS A 806 1.26 -28.29 -18.53
CA LYS A 806 2.32 -29.33 -18.55
C LYS A 806 3.62 -28.92 -19.28
N GLY A 807 3.85 -27.63 -19.55
CA GLY A 807 5.01 -27.18 -20.34
C GLY A 807 5.63 -25.88 -19.81
N THR A 808 6.93 -25.72 -20.05
CA THR A 808 7.62 -24.45 -19.83
C THR A 808 7.21 -23.45 -20.92
N THR A 809 6.80 -22.24 -20.53
CA THR A 809 6.51 -21.15 -21.47
C THR A 809 7.66 -20.16 -21.53
N ASN A 810 7.88 -19.60 -22.72
CA ASN A 810 8.81 -18.49 -22.95
C ASN A 810 8.12 -17.12 -22.78
N VAL A 811 6.84 -17.11 -22.40
CA VAL A 811 6.05 -15.91 -22.14
C VAL A 811 6.14 -15.54 -20.67
N SER A 812 6.72 -14.37 -20.40
CA SER A 812 6.75 -13.75 -19.08
C SER A 812 5.74 -12.61 -19.02
N CYS A 813 5.11 -12.38 -17.87
CA CYS A 813 4.21 -11.24 -17.66
C CYS A 813 4.53 -10.57 -16.33
N ALA A 814 4.74 -9.25 -16.30
CA ALA A 814 4.99 -8.53 -15.05
C ALA A 814 4.59 -7.06 -15.12
N THR A 815 4.59 -6.40 -13.96
CA THR A 815 4.45 -4.95 -13.92
C THR A 815 5.72 -4.26 -14.45
N VAL A 816 5.61 -3.00 -14.87
CA VAL A 816 6.79 -2.22 -15.33
C VAL A 816 7.93 -2.22 -14.31
N HIS A 817 7.60 -2.13 -13.01
CA HIS A 817 8.58 -2.13 -11.93
C HIS A 817 9.30 -3.49 -11.80
N GLN A 818 8.56 -4.60 -11.94
CA GLN A 818 9.11 -5.95 -11.83
C GLN A 818 9.88 -6.39 -13.07
N PHE A 819 9.55 -5.84 -14.24
CA PHE A 819 10.25 -6.14 -15.49
C PHE A 819 11.58 -5.37 -15.64
N GLN A 820 11.92 -4.50 -14.68
CA GLN A 820 13.19 -3.78 -14.71
C GLN A 820 14.38 -4.76 -14.65
N GLY A 821 15.44 -4.46 -15.39
CA GLY A 821 16.59 -5.34 -15.56
C GLY A 821 16.40 -6.43 -16.63
N SER A 822 15.17 -6.90 -16.86
CA SER A 822 14.85 -7.90 -17.90
C SER A 822 14.75 -7.30 -19.31
N GLU A 823 14.77 -8.16 -20.33
CA GLU A 823 14.62 -7.81 -21.74
C GLU A 823 14.03 -8.99 -22.53
N SER A 824 13.24 -8.72 -23.58
CA SER A 824 12.62 -9.77 -24.42
C SER A 824 12.67 -9.42 -25.89
N ASP A 825 12.68 -10.43 -26.75
CA ASP A 825 12.72 -10.25 -28.19
C ASP A 825 11.48 -9.51 -28.68
N VAL A 826 10.32 -9.85 -28.12
CA VAL A 826 9.04 -9.16 -28.32
C VAL A 826 8.47 -8.71 -26.98
N ILE A 827 8.00 -7.46 -26.93
CA ILE A 827 7.22 -6.93 -25.80
C ILE A 827 5.81 -6.60 -26.25
N VAL A 828 4.82 -7.11 -25.51
CA VAL A 828 3.42 -6.67 -25.57
C VAL A 828 3.20 -5.70 -24.42
N PHE A 829 2.91 -4.44 -24.72
CA PHE A 829 2.66 -3.41 -23.70
C PHE A 829 1.17 -3.09 -23.61
N ASP A 830 0.51 -3.59 -22.55
CA ASP A 830 -0.91 -3.42 -22.30
C ASP A 830 -1.16 -2.31 -21.27
N VAL A 831 -1.79 -1.23 -21.72
CA VAL A 831 -1.96 -0.01 -20.90
C VAL A 831 -3.27 -0.02 -20.13
N VAL A 832 -4.17 -0.98 -20.37
CA VAL A 832 -5.41 -1.27 -19.61
C VAL A 832 -6.50 -0.20 -19.68
N GLU A 833 -6.13 1.08 -19.68
CA GLU A 833 -7.05 2.21 -19.55
C GLU A 833 -8.06 2.27 -20.69
N SER A 834 -9.33 2.38 -20.29
CA SER A 834 -10.47 2.52 -21.18
C SER A 834 -11.69 3.00 -20.40
N TYR A 835 -12.80 3.20 -21.10
CA TYR A 835 -14.12 3.46 -20.53
C TYR A 835 -14.62 2.26 -19.70
N PRO A 836 -15.60 2.42 -18.79
CA PRO A 836 -16.36 3.63 -18.44
C PRO A 836 -15.62 4.59 -17.50
N LYS A 837 -14.34 4.34 -17.21
CA LYS A 837 -13.56 5.28 -16.41
C LYS A 837 -13.33 6.54 -17.24
N SER A 838 -13.49 7.71 -16.60
CA SER A 838 -13.32 9.02 -17.22
C SER A 838 -11.91 9.59 -17.04
N ALA A 839 -11.11 8.97 -16.18
CA ALA A 839 -9.74 9.38 -15.88
C ALA A 839 -8.83 8.15 -15.79
N VAL A 840 -7.58 8.36 -16.19
CA VAL A 840 -6.51 7.37 -16.03
C VAL A 840 -6.36 6.97 -14.57
N GLY A 841 -6.00 5.72 -14.34
CA GLY A 841 -5.57 5.26 -13.02
C GLY A 841 -4.34 6.03 -12.53
N TYR A 842 -4.15 5.99 -11.22
CA TYR A 842 -3.14 6.81 -10.52
C TYR A 842 -1.73 6.69 -11.13
N LEU A 843 -1.30 5.49 -11.52
CA LEU A 843 0.05 5.27 -12.06
C LEU A 843 0.29 5.97 -13.39
N MET A 844 -0.72 6.02 -14.24
CA MET A 844 -0.63 6.62 -15.57
C MET A 844 -1.13 8.08 -15.60
N GLY A 845 -1.68 8.58 -14.48
CA GLY A 845 -2.07 9.98 -14.27
C GLY A 845 -1.14 10.77 -13.35
N LYS A 846 -0.02 10.18 -12.94
CA LYS A 846 1.02 10.80 -12.12
C LYS A 846 1.64 12.04 -12.79
N GLU A 847 2.45 12.75 -12.00
CA GLU A 847 3.39 13.78 -12.50
C GLU A 847 4.06 13.35 -13.82
N PRO A 848 4.15 14.23 -14.84
CA PRO A 848 4.65 13.88 -16.18
C PRO A 848 5.98 13.13 -16.18
N ASN A 849 6.89 13.49 -15.27
CA ASN A 849 8.21 12.86 -15.13
C ASN A 849 8.11 11.39 -14.69
N GLN A 850 7.21 11.05 -13.76
CA GLN A 850 7.06 9.67 -13.30
C GLN A 850 6.43 8.78 -14.38
N VAL A 851 5.45 9.31 -15.12
CA VAL A 851 4.87 8.59 -16.27
C VAL A 851 5.91 8.40 -17.36
N ALA A 852 6.76 9.40 -17.64
CA ALA A 852 7.84 9.29 -18.61
C ALA A 852 8.82 8.17 -18.24
N ARG A 853 9.21 8.07 -16.97
CA ARG A 853 10.06 6.99 -16.45
C ARG A 853 9.41 5.61 -16.66
N LEU A 854 8.10 5.48 -16.41
CA LEU A 854 7.36 4.22 -16.58
C LEU A 854 7.27 3.79 -18.06
N ILE A 855 6.88 4.70 -18.95
CA ILE A 855 6.81 4.42 -20.40
C ILE A 855 8.19 4.11 -20.97
N ASN A 856 9.22 4.86 -20.55
CA ASN A 856 10.59 4.61 -20.97
C ASN A 856 11.02 3.18 -20.65
N VAL A 857 10.80 2.73 -19.41
CA VAL A 857 11.13 1.35 -19.03
C VAL A 857 10.38 0.36 -19.90
N ALA A 858 9.04 0.48 -20.02
CA ALA A 858 8.20 -0.45 -20.76
C ALA A 858 8.64 -0.64 -22.23
N ILE A 859 8.88 0.45 -22.96
CA ILE A 859 9.23 0.40 -24.38
C ILE A 859 10.66 -0.13 -24.59
N THR A 860 11.60 0.25 -23.71
CA THR A 860 13.02 -0.12 -23.85
C THR A 860 13.36 -1.55 -23.41
N ARG A 861 12.34 -2.34 -23.04
CA ARG A 861 12.48 -3.79 -22.80
C ARG A 861 12.46 -4.62 -24.09
N GLY A 862 11.87 -4.09 -25.17
CA GLY A 862 11.76 -4.79 -26.45
C GLY A 862 13.05 -4.71 -27.25
N LYS A 863 13.53 -5.86 -27.75
CA LYS A 863 14.74 -5.92 -28.59
C LYS A 863 14.39 -5.73 -30.06
N GLY A 864 13.54 -6.60 -30.59
CA GLY A 864 13.17 -6.62 -32.02
C GLY A 864 11.80 -6.02 -32.28
N LYS A 865 10.81 -6.27 -31.41
CA LYS A 865 9.44 -5.79 -31.62
C LYS A 865 8.75 -5.33 -30.32
N VAL A 866 8.00 -4.24 -30.40
CA VAL A 866 7.09 -3.74 -29.35
C VAL A 866 5.69 -3.61 -29.95
N ILE A 867 4.71 -4.25 -29.32
CA ILE A 867 3.30 -4.23 -29.70
C ILE A 867 2.53 -3.56 -28.57
N THR A 868 2.02 -2.36 -28.81
CA THR A 868 1.24 -1.60 -27.82
C THR A 868 -0.24 -1.94 -27.96
N VAL A 869 -0.92 -2.26 -26.86
CA VAL A 869 -2.36 -2.50 -26.81
C VAL A 869 -3.03 -1.38 -26.02
N ALA A 870 -3.93 -0.64 -26.65
CA ALA A 870 -4.59 0.51 -26.03
C ALA A 870 -5.94 0.82 -26.67
N ASN A 871 -6.81 1.54 -25.94
CA ASN A 871 -7.93 2.28 -26.52
C ASN A 871 -7.45 3.70 -26.85
N ALA A 872 -7.00 3.97 -28.08
CA ALA A 872 -6.35 5.25 -28.39
C ALA A 872 -7.28 6.45 -28.23
N ARG A 873 -8.60 6.27 -28.43
CA ARG A 873 -9.56 7.36 -28.24
C ARG A 873 -9.62 7.82 -26.79
N PHE A 874 -9.61 6.89 -25.83
CA PHE A 874 -9.60 7.26 -24.42
C PHE A 874 -8.41 8.20 -24.12
N TRP A 875 -7.22 7.87 -24.61
CA TRP A 875 -6.01 8.70 -24.45
C TRP A 875 -6.09 10.04 -25.19
N GLU A 876 -6.64 10.05 -26.41
CA GLU A 876 -6.87 11.28 -27.14
C GLU A 876 -7.80 12.22 -26.36
N ASN A 877 -8.93 11.72 -25.84
CA ASN A 877 -9.89 12.55 -25.14
C ASN A 877 -9.34 13.15 -23.84
N VAL A 878 -8.47 12.42 -23.14
CA VAL A 878 -7.89 12.89 -21.88
C VAL A 878 -6.67 13.81 -22.10
N PHE A 879 -5.87 13.58 -23.14
CA PHE A 879 -4.53 14.19 -23.27
C PHE A 879 -4.22 14.87 -24.59
N LYS A 880 -5.19 15.01 -25.52
CA LYS A 880 -4.97 15.77 -26.76
C LYS A 880 -4.47 17.18 -26.48
N GLY A 881 -3.41 17.58 -27.20
CA GLY A 881 -2.75 18.88 -27.02
C GLY A 881 -1.83 18.98 -25.80
N THR A 882 -1.68 17.91 -25.00
CA THR A 882 -0.80 17.91 -23.83
C THR A 882 0.56 17.28 -24.12
N ASN A 883 1.51 17.44 -23.19
CA ASN A 883 2.84 16.83 -23.26
C ASN A 883 2.91 15.39 -22.70
N HIS A 884 1.77 14.73 -22.48
CA HIS A 884 1.73 13.38 -21.92
C HIS A 884 2.50 12.37 -22.78
N ILE A 885 3.51 11.73 -22.21
CA ILE A 885 4.50 10.92 -22.95
C ILE A 885 3.90 9.69 -23.63
N PHE A 886 2.94 9.00 -23.00
CA PHE A 886 2.27 7.88 -23.64
C PHE A 886 1.39 8.33 -24.81
N TYR A 887 0.76 9.50 -24.70
CA TYR A 887 0.00 10.06 -25.81
C TYR A 887 0.93 10.40 -26.98
N LYS A 888 2.12 10.96 -26.69
CA LYS A 888 3.17 11.16 -27.71
C LYS A 888 3.63 9.85 -28.35
N LEU A 889 3.72 8.76 -27.59
CA LEU A 889 4.02 7.43 -28.15
C LEU A 889 2.95 7.01 -29.17
N LEU A 890 1.67 7.09 -28.80
CA LEU A 890 0.58 6.76 -29.73
C LEU A 890 0.64 7.60 -31.01
N GLN A 891 0.91 8.92 -30.88
CA GLN A 891 1.08 9.81 -32.04
C GLN A 891 2.32 9.47 -32.86
N HIS A 892 3.42 9.09 -32.23
CA HIS A 892 4.63 8.68 -32.93
C HIS A 892 4.39 7.40 -33.74
N ILE A 893 3.66 6.43 -33.19
CA ILE A 893 3.27 5.21 -33.92
C ILE A 893 2.35 5.57 -35.10
N LYS A 894 1.25 6.28 -34.84
CA LYS A 894 0.25 6.62 -35.86
C LYS A 894 0.83 7.48 -37.01
N ASN A 895 1.74 8.41 -36.70
CA ASN A 895 2.33 9.30 -37.69
C ASN A 895 3.60 8.72 -38.34
N GLY A 896 4.23 7.70 -37.74
CA GLY A 896 5.54 7.16 -38.10
C GLY A 896 5.55 6.12 -39.23
N LYS A 897 4.45 5.95 -39.98
CA LYS A 897 4.24 4.85 -40.94
C LYS A 897 4.39 3.45 -40.32
N HIS A 898 4.09 3.33 -39.02
CA HIS A 898 4.07 2.05 -38.33
C HIS A 898 2.74 1.32 -38.53
N GLN A 899 2.72 -0.01 -38.35
CA GLN A 899 1.48 -0.78 -38.44
C GLN A 899 0.54 -0.46 -37.27
N VAL A 900 -0.64 0.04 -37.63
CA VAL A 900 -1.75 0.28 -36.73
C VAL A 900 -2.87 -0.67 -37.10
N ILE A 901 -3.24 -1.53 -36.16
CA ILE A 901 -4.40 -2.40 -36.26
C ILE A 901 -5.57 -1.68 -35.61
N ASP A 902 -6.55 -1.30 -36.42
CA ASP A 902 -7.71 -0.55 -35.95
C ASP A 902 -8.98 -0.91 -36.72
N ASN A 903 -10.10 -0.36 -36.25
CA ASN A 903 -11.39 -0.56 -36.88
C ASN A 903 -11.63 0.37 -38.08
N HIS A 904 -10.95 1.52 -38.17
CA HIS A 904 -11.13 2.48 -39.26
C HIS A 904 -10.68 1.87 -40.60
N ASP A 905 -9.52 1.21 -40.58
CA ASP A 905 -8.93 0.54 -41.74
C ASP A 905 -9.41 -0.92 -41.85
N LYS A 906 -10.38 -1.33 -41.02
CA LYS A 906 -10.98 -2.69 -40.97
C LYS A 906 -9.96 -3.81 -40.75
N THR A 907 -8.82 -3.52 -40.12
CA THR A 907 -7.75 -4.49 -39.86
C THR A 907 -7.91 -5.20 -38.52
N LEU A 908 -8.66 -4.63 -37.58
CA LEU A 908 -8.84 -5.17 -36.22
C LEU A 908 -9.53 -6.53 -36.17
N GLN A 909 -10.64 -6.73 -36.89
CA GLN A 909 -11.35 -8.01 -36.88
C GLN A 909 -10.49 -9.16 -37.45
N PRO A 910 -9.89 -9.04 -38.65
CA PRO A 910 -8.99 -10.08 -39.19
C PRO A 910 -7.80 -10.36 -38.26
N TYR A 911 -7.28 -9.33 -37.60
CA TYR A 911 -6.21 -9.51 -36.63
C TYR A 911 -6.64 -10.35 -35.43
N ILE A 912 -7.78 -10.05 -34.81
CA ILE A 912 -8.32 -10.79 -33.67
C ILE A 912 -8.56 -12.27 -34.03
N GLU A 913 -9.06 -12.54 -35.23
CA GLU A 913 -9.24 -13.91 -35.74
C GLU A 913 -7.89 -14.62 -35.89
N SER A 914 -6.86 -13.94 -36.38
CA SER A 914 -5.53 -14.53 -36.63
C SER A 914 -4.76 -14.93 -35.37
N ILE A 915 -5.08 -14.30 -34.22
CA ILE A 915 -4.45 -14.55 -32.92
C ILE A 915 -5.28 -15.49 -32.03
N ASN A 916 -6.36 -16.09 -32.54
CA ASN A 916 -7.18 -17.01 -31.76
C ASN A 916 -6.34 -18.21 -31.26
N PRO A 917 -6.21 -18.42 -29.94
CA PRO A 917 -5.31 -19.42 -29.39
C PRO A 917 -5.90 -20.86 -29.39
N GLY A 918 -7.19 -21.03 -29.70
CA GLY A 918 -7.83 -22.31 -30.08
C GLY A 918 -7.94 -23.41 -29.00
N ARG A 919 -7.50 -23.15 -27.76
CA ARG A 919 -7.45 -24.12 -26.64
C ARG A 919 -8.41 -23.75 -25.51
N ILE A 920 -7.85 -23.26 -24.40
CA ILE A 920 -8.59 -22.80 -23.24
C ILE A 920 -9.35 -21.50 -23.51
N ILE A 921 -8.91 -20.72 -24.50
CA ILE A 921 -9.55 -19.48 -24.94
C ILE A 921 -9.87 -19.63 -26.42
N ASN A 922 -11.14 -19.42 -26.78
CA ASN A 922 -11.61 -19.42 -28.16
C ASN A 922 -12.31 -18.10 -28.45
N ILE A 923 -11.90 -17.44 -29.52
CA ILE A 923 -12.45 -16.16 -29.95
C ILE A 923 -13.36 -16.37 -31.16
N PHE A 924 -14.60 -15.92 -31.06
CA PHE A 924 -15.62 -15.98 -32.11
C PHE A 924 -15.97 -14.57 -32.57
N MET A 925 -15.93 -14.36 -33.90
CA MET A 925 -16.42 -13.13 -34.54
C MET A 925 -17.79 -13.33 -35.19
N ASN A 926 -18.15 -14.58 -35.50
CA ASN A 926 -19.49 -14.96 -35.92
C ASN A 926 -20.36 -15.28 -34.70
N GLU A 927 -21.51 -14.63 -34.61
CA GLU A 927 -22.42 -14.76 -33.48
C GLU A 927 -23.15 -16.10 -33.43
N GLN A 928 -23.51 -16.68 -34.58
CA GLN A 928 -24.20 -17.97 -34.62
C GLN A 928 -23.27 -19.11 -34.18
N ASP A 929 -22.01 -19.08 -34.60
CA ASP A 929 -21.01 -20.07 -34.15
C ASP A 929 -20.78 -19.96 -32.64
N ALA A 930 -20.76 -18.74 -32.09
CA ALA A 930 -20.65 -18.50 -30.67
C ALA A 930 -21.87 -19.03 -29.89
N ILE A 931 -23.09 -18.77 -30.37
CA ILE A 931 -24.34 -19.24 -29.75
C ILE A 931 -24.41 -20.77 -29.76
N ALA A 932 -24.06 -21.42 -30.87
CA ALA A 932 -24.05 -22.88 -30.96
C ALA A 932 -23.08 -23.52 -29.96
N MET A 933 -21.89 -22.94 -29.79
CA MET A 933 -20.93 -23.42 -28.79
C MET A 933 -21.38 -23.10 -27.36
N PHE A 934 -22.03 -21.95 -27.14
CA PHE A 934 -22.60 -21.57 -25.84
C PHE A 934 -23.73 -22.53 -25.42
N GLU A 935 -24.61 -22.89 -26.34
CA GLU A 935 -25.67 -23.88 -26.13
C GLU A 935 -25.08 -25.23 -25.68
N HIS A 936 -23.99 -25.68 -26.31
CA HIS A 936 -23.29 -26.91 -25.92
C HIS A 936 -22.72 -26.84 -24.50
N ASP A 937 -22.13 -25.72 -24.10
CA ASP A 937 -21.64 -25.53 -22.73
C ASP A 937 -22.80 -25.50 -21.73
N MET A 938 -23.88 -24.80 -22.05
CA MET A 938 -25.08 -24.72 -21.21
C MET A 938 -25.76 -26.08 -21.06
N LYS A 939 -25.77 -26.93 -22.10
CA LYS A 939 -26.27 -28.31 -22.00
C LYS A 939 -25.51 -29.13 -20.95
N LYS A 940 -24.21 -28.85 -20.76
CA LYS A 940 -23.35 -29.50 -19.77
C LYS A 940 -23.38 -28.87 -18.38
N ALA A 941 -24.06 -27.73 -18.21
CA ALA A 941 -24.21 -27.08 -16.92
C ALA A 941 -24.90 -28.01 -15.91
N LYS A 942 -24.43 -27.99 -14.67
CA LYS A 942 -24.80 -28.92 -13.59
C LYS A 942 -25.52 -28.24 -12.44
N TRP A 943 -25.12 -27.02 -12.04
CA TRP A 943 -25.65 -26.44 -10.81
C TRP A 943 -25.86 -24.93 -10.85
N GLN A 944 -25.04 -24.12 -11.54
CA GLN A 944 -25.20 -22.66 -11.51
C GLN A 944 -24.67 -21.93 -12.74
N VAL A 945 -25.35 -20.85 -13.10
CA VAL A 945 -24.88 -19.88 -14.09
C VAL A 945 -25.05 -18.46 -13.55
N VAL A 946 -23.98 -17.67 -13.60
CA VAL A 946 -23.96 -16.26 -13.15
C VAL A 946 -23.73 -15.34 -14.35
N VAL A 947 -24.62 -14.38 -14.55
CA VAL A 947 -24.64 -13.47 -15.71
C VAL A 947 -24.52 -12.01 -15.26
N SER A 948 -23.66 -11.26 -15.92
CA SER A 948 -23.48 -9.82 -15.74
C SER A 948 -23.63 -9.09 -17.08
N LEU A 949 -24.58 -8.15 -17.15
CA LEU A 949 -24.92 -7.41 -18.37
C LEU A 949 -24.74 -5.89 -18.18
N PRO A 950 -23.77 -5.27 -18.85
CA PRO A 950 -23.56 -3.82 -18.74
C PRO A 950 -24.64 -2.95 -19.40
N SER A 951 -25.33 -3.47 -20.41
CA SER A 951 -26.33 -2.75 -21.20
C SER A 951 -27.63 -3.56 -21.28
N GLY A 952 -28.76 -2.85 -21.40
CA GLY A 952 -30.07 -3.44 -21.64
C GLY A 952 -30.45 -3.51 -23.13
N GLU A 953 -29.71 -2.81 -24.00
CA GLU A 953 -29.98 -2.75 -25.45
C GLU A 953 -29.36 -3.97 -26.19
N LEU A 954 -29.92 -5.17 -25.95
CA LEU A 954 -29.49 -6.42 -26.59
C LEU A 954 -29.80 -6.46 -28.09
N ARG A 955 -29.07 -7.25 -28.88
CA ARG A 955 -29.29 -7.43 -30.33
C ARG A 955 -30.32 -8.53 -30.62
N GLU A 956 -30.72 -8.68 -31.88
CA GLU A 956 -31.83 -9.55 -32.34
C GLU A 956 -31.70 -11.03 -31.96
N THR A 957 -30.46 -11.51 -31.80
CA THR A 957 -30.11 -12.87 -31.36
C THR A 957 -30.35 -13.14 -29.87
N GLU A 958 -30.72 -12.12 -29.10
CA GLU A 958 -30.97 -12.24 -27.65
C GLU A 958 -32.01 -13.31 -27.31
N HIS A 959 -33.03 -13.47 -28.14
CA HIS A 959 -34.10 -14.45 -27.93
C HIS A 959 -33.54 -15.89 -27.90
N GLN A 960 -32.61 -16.22 -28.79
CA GLN A 960 -31.97 -17.54 -28.83
C GLN A 960 -31.14 -17.78 -27.56
N VAL A 961 -30.40 -16.78 -27.11
CA VAL A 961 -29.60 -16.87 -25.88
C VAL A 961 -30.51 -17.00 -24.65
N PHE A 962 -31.63 -16.28 -24.63
CA PHE A 962 -32.61 -16.36 -23.55
C PHE A 962 -33.29 -17.73 -23.47
N GLU A 963 -33.67 -18.32 -24.60
CA GLU A 963 -34.24 -19.68 -24.65
C GLU A 963 -33.29 -20.72 -24.04
N ILE A 964 -31.98 -20.60 -24.27
CA ILE A 964 -30.95 -21.46 -23.65
C ILE A 964 -30.94 -21.30 -22.12
N PHE A 965 -31.07 -20.08 -21.61
CA PHE A 965 -31.16 -19.84 -20.16
C PHE A 965 -32.44 -20.41 -19.56
N ASP A 966 -33.59 -20.24 -20.23
CA ASP A 966 -34.88 -20.74 -19.75
C ASP A 966 -34.95 -22.28 -19.79
N GLU A 967 -34.36 -22.92 -20.80
CA GLU A 967 -34.18 -24.38 -20.83
C GLU A 967 -33.28 -24.86 -19.67
N ALA A 968 -32.17 -24.17 -19.41
CA ALA A 968 -31.30 -24.51 -18.29
C ALA A 968 -32.01 -24.35 -16.93
N ASP A 969 -32.80 -23.29 -16.75
CA ASP A 969 -33.60 -23.09 -15.54
C ASP A 969 -34.62 -24.21 -15.33
N ARG A 970 -35.32 -24.62 -16.41
CA ARG A 970 -36.25 -25.75 -16.41
C ARG A 970 -35.59 -27.08 -16.06
N ARG A 971 -34.29 -27.25 -16.38
CA ARG A 971 -33.48 -28.41 -15.97
C ARG A 971 -32.98 -28.34 -14.52
N GLY A 972 -33.27 -27.26 -13.79
CA GLY A 972 -32.92 -27.08 -12.38
C GLY A 972 -31.61 -26.35 -12.12
N ILE A 973 -31.03 -25.68 -13.12
CA ILE A 973 -29.79 -24.89 -12.97
C ILE A 973 -30.09 -23.55 -12.28
N ASP A 974 -29.26 -23.14 -11.31
CA ASP A 974 -29.41 -21.86 -10.59
C ASP A 974 -28.94 -20.69 -11.45
N ILE A 975 -29.87 -20.01 -12.14
CA ILE A 975 -29.58 -18.86 -12.99
C ILE A 975 -29.63 -17.55 -12.19
N LYS A 976 -28.49 -16.86 -12.09
CA LYS A 976 -28.34 -15.57 -11.38
C LYS A 976 -27.92 -14.50 -12.36
N MET A 977 -28.69 -13.41 -12.48
CA MET A 977 -28.40 -12.36 -13.46
C MET A 977 -28.41 -10.97 -12.84
N LYS A 978 -27.45 -10.12 -13.23
CA LYS A 978 -27.39 -8.70 -12.84
C LYS A 978 -27.13 -7.78 -14.02
N SER A 979 -27.66 -6.54 -13.97
CA SER A 979 -27.44 -5.55 -15.02
C SER A 979 -27.35 -4.09 -14.55
N ASN A 980 -26.47 -3.32 -15.20
CA ASN A 980 -26.32 -1.87 -14.98
C ASN A 980 -27.44 -1.04 -15.63
N ASP A 981 -27.99 -1.50 -16.77
CA ASP A 981 -29.05 -0.80 -17.51
C ASP A 981 -30.35 -1.63 -17.52
N TYR A 982 -30.72 -2.12 -16.34
CA TYR A 982 -31.90 -2.98 -16.12
C TYR A 982 -33.19 -2.42 -16.73
N ALA A 983 -33.36 -1.09 -16.71
CA ALA A 983 -34.58 -0.44 -17.21
C ALA A 983 -34.83 -0.71 -18.70
N LYS A 984 -33.76 -0.85 -19.49
CA LYS A 984 -33.84 -1.07 -20.94
C LYS A 984 -33.80 -2.52 -21.37
N LEU A 985 -33.64 -3.47 -20.44
CA LEU A 985 -33.67 -4.90 -20.78
C LEU A 985 -35.04 -5.30 -21.35
N PRO A 986 -35.10 -6.30 -22.24
CA PRO A 986 -36.37 -6.91 -22.64
C PRO A 986 -37.11 -7.48 -21.42
N GLU A 987 -38.45 -7.50 -21.45
CA GLU A 987 -39.27 -7.90 -20.30
C GLU A 987 -38.97 -9.33 -19.82
N GLN A 988 -38.73 -10.26 -20.73
CA GLN A 988 -38.37 -11.65 -20.42
C GLN A 988 -37.06 -11.74 -19.60
N TRP A 989 -36.05 -10.91 -19.91
CA TRP A 989 -34.80 -10.86 -19.17
C TRP A 989 -34.97 -10.24 -17.78
N LYS A 990 -35.91 -9.30 -17.62
CA LYS A 990 -36.19 -8.66 -16.33
C LYS A 990 -36.71 -9.66 -15.30
N GLU A 991 -37.32 -10.77 -15.70
CA GLU A 991 -37.77 -11.82 -14.78
C GLU A 991 -36.61 -12.49 -14.03
N TYR A 992 -35.46 -12.66 -14.69
CA TYR A 992 -34.27 -13.27 -14.12
C TYR A 992 -33.27 -12.25 -13.52
N CYS A 993 -33.31 -11.01 -14.01
CA CYS A 993 -32.25 -10.04 -13.77
C CYS A 993 -32.52 -9.07 -12.61
N VAL A 994 -31.46 -8.75 -11.86
CA VAL A 994 -31.45 -7.75 -10.78
C VAL A 994 -30.66 -6.51 -11.21
N GLY A 995 -31.23 -5.33 -11.02
CA GLY A 995 -30.51 -4.07 -11.25
C GLY A 995 -29.34 -3.88 -10.27
N THR A 996 -28.18 -3.44 -10.79
CA THR A 996 -26.96 -3.18 -10.02
C THR A 996 -26.19 -1.97 -10.58
N GLU A 997 -25.12 -1.56 -9.91
CA GLU A 997 -24.18 -0.53 -10.36
C GLU A 997 -22.78 -1.11 -10.68
N ASN A 998 -22.54 -2.39 -10.38
CA ASN A 998 -21.24 -3.08 -10.54
C ASN A 998 -21.20 -4.12 -11.69
N ALA A 999 -22.12 -4.08 -12.65
CA ALA A 999 -22.11 -4.95 -13.84
C ALA A 999 -21.32 -4.31 -15.00
N THR A 1000 -20.01 -4.10 -14.81
CA THR A 1000 -19.14 -3.42 -15.80
C THR A 1000 -18.82 -4.28 -17.03
N PHE A 1001 -18.80 -5.61 -16.88
CA PHE A 1001 -18.35 -6.53 -17.93
C PHE A 1001 -19.47 -7.48 -18.39
N PRO A 1002 -19.59 -7.79 -19.70
CA PRO A 1002 -20.57 -8.72 -20.26
C PRO A 1002 -20.06 -10.14 -20.10
N ILE A 1003 -20.29 -10.73 -18.92
CA ILE A 1003 -19.72 -12.03 -18.54
C ILE A 1003 -20.82 -12.99 -18.14
N ILE A 1004 -20.72 -14.22 -18.61
CA ILE A 1004 -21.49 -15.37 -18.16
C ILE A 1004 -20.50 -16.41 -17.61
N VAL A 1005 -20.67 -16.88 -16.38
CA VAL A 1005 -19.88 -17.97 -15.78
C VAL A 1005 -20.79 -19.17 -15.55
N ILE A 1006 -20.39 -20.35 -16.02
CA ILE A 1006 -21.10 -21.63 -15.95
C ILE A 1006 -20.30 -22.57 -15.03
N ASP A 1007 -20.92 -22.98 -13.92
CA ASP A 1007 -20.41 -23.93 -12.92
C ASP A 1007 -18.97 -23.67 -12.41
N ASP A 1008 -18.48 -22.42 -12.49
CA ASP A 1008 -17.09 -22.05 -12.22
C ASP A 1008 -16.04 -22.76 -13.10
N GLU A 1009 -16.47 -23.40 -14.21
CA GLU A 1009 -15.61 -24.17 -15.12
C GLU A 1009 -15.44 -23.50 -16.50
N VAL A 1010 -16.46 -22.77 -16.96
CA VAL A 1010 -16.45 -22.07 -18.24
C VAL A 1010 -16.96 -20.65 -18.07
N ALA A 1011 -16.32 -19.67 -18.70
CA ALA A 1011 -16.79 -18.30 -18.79
C ALA A 1011 -16.93 -17.84 -20.25
N TRP A 1012 -17.93 -17.02 -20.51
CA TRP A 1012 -18.17 -16.36 -21.78
C TRP A 1012 -18.10 -14.85 -21.59
N TYR A 1013 -17.38 -14.16 -22.47
CA TYR A 1013 -17.29 -12.70 -22.52
C TYR A 1013 -17.93 -12.19 -23.82
N GLY A 1014 -18.76 -11.16 -23.72
CA GLY A 1014 -19.35 -10.47 -24.89
C GLY A 1014 -20.67 -11.08 -25.42
N LEU A 1015 -21.18 -12.13 -24.77
CA LEU A 1015 -22.47 -12.76 -25.07
C LEU A 1015 -23.48 -12.46 -23.93
N PRO A 1016 -24.78 -12.24 -24.23
CA PRO A 1016 -25.36 -11.94 -25.54
C PRO A 1016 -24.76 -10.66 -26.13
N THR A 1017 -24.76 -10.52 -27.46
CA THR A 1017 -24.30 -9.27 -28.06
C THR A 1017 -25.31 -8.15 -27.81
N ALA A 1018 -24.80 -6.94 -27.63
CA ALA A 1018 -25.61 -5.76 -27.36
C ALA A 1018 -25.03 -4.53 -28.05
N LYS A 1019 -25.82 -3.47 -28.20
CA LYS A 1019 -25.32 -2.14 -28.59
C LYS A 1019 -24.59 -1.53 -27.40
N TRP A 1020 -23.38 -2.01 -27.13
CA TRP A 1020 -22.61 -1.54 -25.99
C TRP A 1020 -22.22 -0.07 -26.20
N LYS A 1021 -22.59 0.79 -25.26
CA LYS A 1021 -22.32 2.23 -25.31
C LYS A 1021 -21.41 2.64 -24.17
N PHE A 1022 -20.27 3.24 -24.51
CA PHE A 1022 -19.45 3.98 -23.56
C PHE A 1022 -19.76 5.47 -23.69
N GLN A 1023 -20.13 6.10 -22.58
CA GLN A 1023 -20.28 7.54 -22.55
C GLN A 1023 -18.88 8.19 -22.54
N VAL A 1024 -18.59 8.98 -23.56
CA VAL A 1024 -17.30 9.64 -23.75
C VAL A 1024 -17.31 11.02 -23.12
N ASP A 1025 -18.35 11.80 -23.41
CA ASP A 1025 -18.63 13.09 -22.79
C ASP A 1025 -20.16 13.28 -22.62
N LYS A 1026 -20.61 14.51 -22.33
CA LYS A 1026 -22.05 14.80 -22.14
C LYS A 1026 -22.89 14.61 -23.41
N THR A 1027 -22.25 14.60 -24.57
CA THR A 1027 -22.87 14.69 -25.90
C THR A 1027 -22.49 13.54 -26.84
N THR A 1028 -21.36 12.87 -26.63
CA THR A 1028 -20.88 11.78 -27.47
C THR A 1028 -20.79 10.45 -26.73
N SER A 1029 -21.19 9.38 -27.43
CA SER A 1029 -21.08 8.00 -26.98
C SER A 1029 -20.40 7.15 -28.04
N MET A 1030 -19.53 6.23 -27.60
CA MET A 1030 -18.93 5.22 -28.46
C MET A 1030 -19.73 3.95 -28.42
N VAL A 1031 -20.10 3.44 -29.60
CA VAL A 1031 -20.82 2.18 -29.74
C VAL A 1031 -19.83 1.10 -30.14
N THR A 1032 -19.97 -0.11 -29.59
CA THR A 1032 -19.25 -1.28 -30.09
C THR A 1032 -19.74 -1.64 -31.48
N VAL A 1033 -18.81 -1.79 -32.41
CA VAL A 1033 -19.02 -2.15 -33.82
C VAL A 1033 -18.30 -3.44 -34.18
N VAL A 1034 -17.22 -3.78 -33.46
CA VAL A 1034 -16.55 -5.09 -33.54
C VAL A 1034 -17.03 -5.92 -32.37
N HIS A 1035 -18.02 -6.79 -32.62
CA HIS A 1035 -18.53 -7.73 -31.63
C HIS A 1035 -17.63 -8.95 -31.57
N THR A 1036 -17.05 -9.19 -30.38
CA THR A 1036 -16.15 -10.31 -30.15
C THR A 1036 -16.68 -11.11 -28.97
N MET A 1037 -16.96 -12.39 -29.21
CA MET A 1037 -17.47 -13.33 -28.21
C MET A 1037 -16.35 -14.29 -27.85
N ILE A 1038 -16.04 -14.42 -26.56
CA ILE A 1038 -14.87 -15.17 -26.12
C ILE A 1038 -15.30 -16.22 -25.13
N ARG A 1039 -14.99 -17.49 -25.44
CA ARG A 1039 -15.14 -18.62 -24.53
C ARG A 1039 -13.83 -18.86 -23.81
N ILE A 1040 -13.86 -18.94 -22.48
CA ILE A 1040 -12.71 -19.10 -21.58
C ILE A 1040 -12.96 -20.33 -20.72
N LYS A 1041 -12.01 -21.27 -20.69
CA LYS A 1041 -12.08 -22.51 -19.91
C LYS A 1041 -10.79 -22.66 -19.11
N GLY A 1042 -10.85 -22.49 -17.79
CA GLY A 1042 -9.67 -22.59 -16.94
C GLY A 1042 -9.97 -22.19 -15.51
N LYS A 1043 -9.62 -23.06 -14.55
CA LYS A 1043 -9.97 -22.87 -13.14
C LYS A 1043 -9.32 -21.60 -12.58
N ASN A 1044 -8.03 -21.39 -12.85
CA ASN A 1044 -7.30 -20.24 -12.31
C ASN A 1044 -7.83 -18.92 -12.89
N THR A 1045 -8.12 -18.90 -14.20
CA THR A 1045 -8.63 -17.72 -14.89
C THR A 1045 -10.04 -17.35 -14.42
N ILE A 1046 -10.93 -18.32 -14.29
CA ILE A 1046 -12.32 -18.07 -13.87
C ILE A 1046 -12.39 -17.60 -12.42
N GLU A 1047 -11.61 -18.21 -11.53
CA GLU A 1047 -11.51 -17.76 -10.14
C GLU A 1047 -11.00 -16.31 -10.06
N MET A 1048 -10.00 -15.97 -10.87
CA MET A 1048 -9.49 -14.60 -10.95
C MET A 1048 -10.54 -13.62 -11.50
N LEU A 1049 -11.29 -13.99 -12.54
CA LEU A 1049 -12.36 -13.16 -13.10
C LEU A 1049 -13.46 -12.89 -12.07
N LYS A 1050 -13.90 -13.91 -11.34
CA LYS A 1050 -14.89 -13.76 -10.25
C LYS A 1050 -14.38 -12.80 -9.17
N ALA A 1051 -13.12 -13.00 -8.74
CA ALA A 1051 -12.51 -12.17 -7.70
C ALA A 1051 -12.33 -10.70 -8.11
N LEU A 1052 -11.99 -10.43 -9.38
CA LEU A 1052 -11.78 -9.08 -9.88
C LEU A 1052 -13.08 -8.32 -10.16
N THR A 1053 -14.14 -9.03 -10.62
CA THR A 1053 -15.39 -8.41 -11.10
C THR A 1053 -16.51 -8.35 -10.06
N ASP A 1054 -16.30 -8.95 -8.88
CA ASP A 1054 -17.32 -9.02 -7.83
C ASP A 1054 -18.66 -9.59 -8.36
N LEU A 1055 -18.55 -10.63 -9.20
CA LEU A 1055 -19.62 -11.10 -10.07
C LEU A 1055 -20.87 -11.52 -9.28
N GLU A 1056 -20.68 -12.15 -8.12
CA GLU A 1056 -21.74 -12.70 -7.27
C GLU A 1056 -22.38 -11.67 -6.33
N ASN A 1057 -22.03 -10.39 -6.43
CA ASN A 1057 -22.60 -9.34 -5.59
C ASN A 1057 -23.31 -8.27 -6.41
N VAL A 1058 -24.37 -7.72 -5.81
CA VAL A 1058 -25.17 -6.59 -6.30
C VAL A 1058 -24.83 -5.36 -5.45
N VAL A 1059 -24.50 -4.26 -6.13
CA VAL A 1059 -24.18 -2.97 -5.51
C VAL A 1059 -25.23 -1.96 -5.92
N VAL A 1060 -25.87 -1.32 -4.95
CA VAL A 1060 -26.79 -0.19 -5.16
C VAL A 1060 -26.44 0.91 -4.18
N GLY A 1061 -25.82 1.99 -4.67
CA GLY A 1061 -25.28 3.04 -3.83
C GLY A 1061 -24.15 2.51 -2.93
N GLN A 1062 -24.37 2.51 -1.61
CA GLN A 1062 -23.41 1.99 -0.63
C GLN A 1062 -23.72 0.56 -0.15
N ASN A 1063 -24.85 -0.01 -0.57
CA ASN A 1063 -25.25 -1.34 -0.13
C ASN A 1063 -24.72 -2.40 -1.10
N THR A 1064 -23.97 -3.35 -0.56
CA THR A 1064 -23.55 -4.56 -1.26
C THR A 1064 -24.30 -5.75 -0.68
N ARG A 1065 -24.93 -6.55 -1.53
CA ARG A 1065 -25.62 -7.80 -1.14
C ARG A 1065 -25.28 -8.92 -2.11
N LYS A 1066 -25.41 -10.17 -1.67
CA LYS A 1066 -25.21 -11.32 -2.55
C LYS A 1066 -26.29 -11.36 -3.64
N LEU A 1067 -25.88 -11.70 -4.86
CA LEU A 1067 -26.76 -11.96 -5.98
C LEU A 1067 -27.51 -13.28 -5.75
N VAL A 1068 -28.83 -13.22 -5.84
CA VAL A 1068 -29.73 -14.37 -5.68
C VAL A 1068 -30.59 -14.53 -6.93
N LYS A 1069 -31.05 -15.75 -7.20
CA LYS A 1069 -31.97 -16.05 -8.30
C LYS A 1069 -33.30 -15.31 -8.09
N LYS A 1070 -33.83 -14.72 -9.16
CA LYS A 1070 -35.05 -13.90 -9.12
C LYS A 1070 -36.32 -14.69 -9.48
N LYS A 1071 -36.27 -15.55 -10.49
CA LYS A 1071 -37.38 -16.42 -10.93
C LYS A 1071 -37.49 -17.65 -10.02
N GLY A 1072 -38.70 -18.18 -9.76
CA GLY A 1072 -38.88 -19.44 -9.01
C GLY A 1072 -38.98 -19.34 -7.47
N ILE A 1073 -39.28 -18.16 -6.90
CA ILE A 1073 -39.56 -17.98 -5.46
C ILE A 1073 -40.98 -18.47 -5.05
N MET A 1074 -41.71 -19.18 -5.93
CA MET A 1074 -43.00 -19.80 -5.61
C MET A 1074 -43.12 -21.22 -6.17
N VAL A 1075 -43.72 -22.09 -5.33
CA VAL A 1075 -44.25 -23.46 -5.57
C VAL A 1075 -43.33 -24.63 -5.21
N THR A 1076 -43.52 -25.16 -4.00
CA THR A 1076 -43.79 -26.60 -3.81
C THR A 1076 -45.11 -26.75 -3.02
N ASN A 1077 -46.14 -27.25 -3.72
CA ASN A 1077 -47.47 -27.70 -3.27
C ASN A 1077 -47.37 -29.00 -2.43
N SER A 1078 -48.35 -29.59 -1.74
CA SER A 1078 -49.71 -29.27 -1.27
C SER A 1078 -50.17 -30.52 -0.48
N MET A 1079 -51.01 -30.31 0.55
CA MET A 1079 -51.99 -31.23 1.16
C MET A 1079 -51.93 -32.75 0.89
N ALA A 1080 -51.76 -33.52 1.97
CA ALA A 1080 -52.43 -34.79 2.20
C ALA A 1080 -53.04 -34.77 3.61
N ALA A 1081 -54.35 -35.01 3.70
CA ALA A 1081 -55.10 -35.07 4.94
C ALA A 1081 -55.07 -36.50 5.53
N SER A 1082 -54.68 -36.64 6.79
CA SER A 1082 -55.29 -37.57 7.75
C SER A 1082 -54.71 -37.35 9.16
N SER A 1083 -55.62 -36.94 10.06
CA SER A 1083 -55.66 -37.18 11.51
C SER A 1083 -54.35 -37.37 12.30
N GLY A 1084 -54.08 -36.42 13.22
CA GLY A 1084 -53.14 -36.67 14.32
C GLY A 1084 -52.68 -35.39 15.01
N ASN A 1085 -53.40 -35.00 16.05
CA ASN A 1085 -53.13 -33.97 17.06
C ASN A 1085 -51.67 -33.48 17.28
N VAL A 1086 -51.59 -32.15 17.37
CA VAL A 1086 -50.77 -31.30 18.28
C VAL A 1086 -49.37 -30.85 17.82
N SER A 1087 -49.25 -29.51 17.88
CA SER A 1087 -48.08 -28.63 18.09
C SER A 1087 -47.29 -28.07 16.89
N ASP A 1088 -47.54 -26.78 16.71
CA ASP A 1088 -46.57 -25.68 16.58
C ASP A 1088 -46.01 -25.17 15.23
N SER A 1089 -46.24 -23.86 15.09
CA SER A 1089 -45.47 -22.83 14.37
C SER A 1089 -45.71 -22.63 12.87
N GLY A 1090 -46.66 -21.74 12.57
CA GLY A 1090 -46.94 -21.21 11.23
C GLY A 1090 -45.81 -20.34 10.66
N SER A 1091 -45.50 -20.64 9.42
CA SER A 1091 -44.65 -19.92 8.46
C SER A 1091 -45.24 -18.57 8.03
N ILE A 1092 -44.42 -17.51 8.04
CA ILE A 1092 -44.69 -16.24 7.32
C ILE A 1092 -43.60 -16.06 6.28
N SER A 1093 -44.00 -15.98 5.01
CA SER A 1093 -43.20 -15.51 3.87
C SER A 1093 -42.95 -14.01 4.00
N ASN A 1094 -41.69 -13.56 4.01
CA ASN A 1094 -41.30 -12.16 4.16
C ASN A 1094 -41.65 -11.33 2.89
N TYR A 1095 -42.90 -10.87 2.78
CA TYR A 1095 -43.18 -9.55 2.19
C TYR A 1095 -42.44 -8.52 3.06
N GLY A 1096 -41.85 -7.46 2.52
CA GLY A 1096 -41.10 -6.44 3.28
C GLY A 1096 -41.71 -5.05 3.12
N LEU A 1097 -41.44 -4.12 4.05
CA LEU A 1097 -42.00 -2.77 4.00
C LEU A 1097 -41.71 -2.06 2.66
N GLY A 1098 -40.54 -2.31 2.05
CA GLY A 1098 -40.19 -1.75 0.76
C GLY A 1098 -41.15 -2.13 -0.38
N ALA A 1099 -41.54 -3.42 -0.45
CA ALA A 1099 -42.49 -3.90 -1.46
C ALA A 1099 -43.91 -3.34 -1.21
N PHE A 1100 -44.29 -3.24 0.06
CA PHE A 1100 -45.56 -2.64 0.45
C PHE A 1100 -45.67 -1.15 0.07
N VAL A 1101 -44.57 -0.40 0.21
CA VAL A 1101 -44.49 1.01 -0.22
C VAL A 1101 -44.63 1.13 -1.74
N GLU A 1102 -43.94 0.27 -2.51
CA GLU A 1102 -44.02 0.29 -3.98
C GLU A 1102 -45.43 0.00 -4.50
N GLU A 1103 -46.22 -0.79 -3.77
CA GLU A 1103 -47.61 -1.10 -4.14
C GLU A 1103 -48.60 0.02 -3.77
N LYS A 1104 -48.39 0.70 -2.64
CA LYS A 1104 -49.41 1.59 -2.03
C LYS A 1104 -49.11 3.08 -2.13
N GLU A 1105 -47.90 3.50 -2.48
CA GLU A 1105 -47.51 4.92 -2.56
C GLU A 1105 -47.07 5.34 -3.97
N PHE A 1106 -47.64 6.46 -4.44
CA PHE A 1106 -47.40 6.98 -5.79
C PHE A 1106 -46.89 8.42 -5.76
N CYS A 1107 -46.01 8.75 -6.70
CA CYS A 1107 -45.44 10.08 -6.86
C CYS A 1107 -46.54 11.11 -7.18
N PRO A 1108 -46.62 12.22 -6.43
CA PRO A 1108 -47.67 13.22 -6.64
C PRO A 1108 -47.57 13.92 -8.01
N LYS A 1109 -46.36 13.95 -8.60
CA LYS A 1109 -46.06 14.67 -9.84
C LYS A 1109 -46.25 13.83 -11.11
N CYS A 1110 -45.77 12.59 -11.12
CA CYS A 1110 -45.78 11.75 -12.33
C CYS A 1110 -46.51 10.41 -12.14
N LYS A 1111 -47.17 10.19 -11.00
CA LYS A 1111 -47.99 9.01 -10.67
C LYS A 1111 -47.28 7.65 -10.69
N ASN A 1112 -45.96 7.60 -10.92
CA ASN A 1112 -45.16 6.38 -10.78
C ASN A 1112 -45.01 5.95 -9.31
N PRO A 1113 -44.81 4.66 -9.03
CA PRO A 1113 -44.59 4.14 -7.68
C PRO A 1113 -43.43 4.83 -6.95
N MET A 1114 -43.55 4.96 -5.64
CA MET A 1114 -42.47 5.44 -4.77
C MET A 1114 -41.66 4.26 -4.24
N ILE A 1115 -40.35 4.43 -4.12
CA ILE A 1115 -39.41 3.41 -3.61
C ILE A 1115 -38.79 3.89 -2.29
N LEU A 1116 -38.56 2.95 -1.37
CA LEU A 1116 -37.90 3.21 -0.08
C LEU A 1116 -36.37 3.30 -0.25
N VAL A 1117 -35.76 4.42 0.12
CA VAL A 1117 -34.33 4.72 -0.08
C VAL A 1117 -33.72 5.31 1.20
N LYS A 1118 -32.42 5.06 1.44
CA LYS A 1118 -31.67 5.67 2.55
C LYS A 1118 -30.81 6.84 2.06
N ASN A 1119 -30.72 7.89 2.88
CA ASN A 1119 -29.74 8.95 2.65
C ASN A 1119 -28.34 8.54 3.18
N ALA A 1120 -27.33 9.39 2.97
CA ALA A 1120 -25.95 9.15 3.43
C ALA A 1120 -25.79 9.00 4.97
N ARG A 1121 -26.83 9.36 5.74
CA ARG A 1121 -26.89 9.18 7.20
C ARG A 1121 -27.71 7.96 7.63
N GLY A 1122 -28.18 7.15 6.67
CA GLY A 1122 -28.95 5.93 6.91
C GLY A 1122 -30.45 6.12 7.16
N THR A 1123 -30.97 7.35 7.05
CA THR A 1123 -32.40 7.65 7.26
C THR A 1123 -33.22 7.22 6.04
N ALA A 1124 -34.28 6.44 6.27
CA ALA A 1124 -35.18 5.98 5.23
C ALA A 1124 -36.20 7.07 4.81
N TYR A 1125 -36.38 7.26 3.50
CA TYR A 1125 -37.33 8.17 2.88
C TYR A 1125 -37.82 7.59 1.54
N LEU A 1126 -38.85 8.19 0.95
CA LEU A 1126 -39.42 7.74 -0.31
C LEU A 1126 -38.92 8.57 -1.48
N LYS A 1127 -38.53 7.93 -2.57
CA LYS A 1127 -38.11 8.58 -3.82
C LYS A 1127 -38.96 8.08 -4.98
N CYS A 1128 -39.25 8.92 -5.96
CA CYS A 1128 -39.89 8.47 -7.19
C CYS A 1128 -39.02 7.40 -7.90
N SER A 1129 -39.66 6.30 -8.33
CA SER A 1129 -39.00 5.23 -9.10
C SER A 1129 -38.48 5.69 -10.47
N ASN A 1130 -39.09 6.72 -11.06
CA ASN A 1130 -38.63 7.29 -12.34
C ASN A 1130 -37.40 8.19 -12.12
N LYS A 1131 -36.24 7.79 -12.65
CA LYS A 1131 -34.96 8.51 -12.53
C LYS A 1131 -34.99 9.95 -13.10
N ALA A 1132 -35.85 10.26 -14.06
CA ALA A 1132 -36.02 11.61 -14.58
C ALA A 1132 -36.80 12.53 -13.61
N CYS A 1133 -37.56 11.95 -12.67
CA CYS A 1133 -38.34 12.67 -11.68
C CYS A 1133 -37.58 12.77 -10.35
N LYS A 1134 -37.28 13.99 -9.90
CA LYS A 1134 -36.50 14.23 -8.66
C LYS A 1134 -37.35 14.31 -7.38
N GLU A 1135 -38.64 14.01 -7.45
CA GLU A 1135 -39.55 14.13 -6.31
C GLU A 1135 -39.25 13.13 -5.19
N ARG A 1136 -39.44 13.60 -3.95
CA ARG A 1136 -39.19 12.86 -2.71
C ARG A 1136 -40.33 13.07 -1.74
N LYS A 1137 -40.62 12.05 -0.92
CA LYS A 1137 -41.62 12.09 0.15
C LYS A 1137 -41.01 11.49 1.41
N TYR A 1138 -41.50 11.89 2.58
CA TYR A 1138 -41.11 11.25 3.83
C TYR A 1138 -41.83 9.91 3.97
N LEU A 1139 -41.14 8.91 4.52
CA LEU A 1139 -41.80 7.70 5.00
C LEU A 1139 -42.55 8.04 6.29
N THR A 1140 -43.87 7.88 6.28
CA THR A 1140 -44.75 8.23 7.41
C THR A 1140 -44.89 7.07 8.40
N VAL A 1141 -45.18 7.42 9.65
CA VAL A 1141 -45.43 6.43 10.72
C VAL A 1141 -46.69 5.61 10.44
N ASP A 1142 -47.70 6.24 9.85
CA ASP A 1142 -48.96 5.57 9.51
C ASP A 1142 -48.74 4.50 8.44
N LEU A 1143 -47.90 4.76 7.44
CA LEU A 1143 -47.58 3.79 6.40
C LEU A 1143 -46.81 2.58 6.95
N MET A 1144 -45.87 2.81 7.87
CA MET A 1144 -45.14 1.74 8.56
C MET A 1144 -46.06 0.89 9.44
N ASN A 1145 -46.89 1.55 10.26
CA ASN A 1145 -47.82 0.85 11.13
C ASN A 1145 -48.93 0.14 10.35
N TRP A 1146 -49.35 0.68 9.21
CA TRP A 1146 -50.30 0.02 8.32
C TRP A 1146 -49.73 -1.29 7.79
N TYR A 1147 -48.48 -1.30 7.35
CA TYR A 1147 -47.78 -2.53 6.95
C TYR A 1147 -47.69 -3.53 8.11
N ILE A 1148 -47.18 -3.09 9.28
CA ILE A 1148 -47.01 -3.95 10.45
C ILE A 1148 -48.32 -4.63 10.87
N ASN A 1149 -49.41 -3.87 10.92
CA ASN A 1149 -50.71 -4.37 11.35
C ASN A 1149 -51.39 -5.26 10.30
N SER A 1150 -51.30 -4.88 9.01
CA SER A 1150 -51.95 -5.64 7.93
C SER A 1150 -51.28 -6.98 7.64
N HIS A 1151 -49.98 -7.10 7.91
CA HIS A 1151 -49.19 -8.31 7.65
C HIS A 1151 -48.78 -9.06 8.93
N ASN A 1152 -49.29 -8.63 10.09
CA ASN A 1152 -49.01 -9.18 11.42
C ASN A 1152 -47.50 -9.40 11.66
N VAL A 1153 -46.71 -8.37 11.36
CA VAL A 1153 -45.25 -8.46 11.27
C VAL A 1153 -44.65 -8.65 12.66
N LYS A 1154 -43.98 -9.79 12.85
CA LYS A 1154 -43.31 -10.14 14.12
C LYS A 1154 -41.88 -9.61 14.15
N CYS A 1155 -41.36 -9.36 15.35
CA CYS A 1155 -39.96 -8.97 15.50
C CYS A 1155 -39.02 -10.04 14.90
N PRO A 1156 -38.04 -9.65 14.05
CA PRO A 1156 -37.08 -10.59 13.44
C PRO A 1156 -36.22 -11.34 14.46
N LYS A 1157 -36.14 -10.84 15.71
CA LYS A 1157 -35.44 -11.49 16.82
C LYS A 1157 -36.23 -12.64 17.46
N ARG A 1158 -37.47 -12.91 17.01
CA ARG A 1158 -38.34 -14.00 17.47
C ARG A 1158 -38.57 -14.01 18.99
N ASP A 1159 -38.62 -12.83 19.59
CA ASP A 1159 -38.85 -12.59 21.02
C ASP A 1159 -40.33 -12.57 21.41
N GLY A 1160 -41.24 -12.71 20.44
CA GLY A 1160 -42.69 -12.62 20.63
C GLY A 1160 -43.21 -11.20 20.80
N GLY A 1161 -42.37 -10.18 20.65
CA GLY A 1161 -42.74 -8.79 20.85
C GLY A 1161 -43.45 -8.14 19.65
N GLU A 1162 -44.41 -7.26 19.96
CA GLU A 1162 -45.17 -6.49 18.98
C GLU A 1162 -44.36 -5.30 18.45
N LEU A 1163 -44.43 -5.07 17.14
CA LEU A 1163 -43.73 -3.98 16.46
C LEU A 1163 -44.62 -2.75 16.34
N LYS A 1164 -44.00 -1.56 16.47
CA LYS A 1164 -44.66 -0.28 16.22
C LYS A 1164 -43.71 0.71 15.57
N GLY A 1165 -44.08 1.21 14.40
CA GLY A 1165 -43.42 2.32 13.71
C GLY A 1165 -43.54 3.63 14.49
N GLY A 1166 -42.47 4.42 14.47
CA GLY A 1166 -42.36 5.72 15.13
C GLY A 1166 -41.38 6.65 14.40
N LEU A 1167 -41.38 7.93 14.76
CA LEU A 1167 -40.48 8.95 14.22
C LEU A 1167 -39.50 9.41 15.29
N SER A 1168 -38.19 9.30 15.01
CA SER A 1168 -37.11 9.78 15.89
C SER A 1168 -36.45 11.01 15.29
N LYS A 1169 -35.56 11.64 16.08
CA LYS A 1169 -34.66 12.71 15.61
C LYS A 1169 -33.71 12.29 14.47
N TYR A 1170 -33.56 10.99 14.21
CA TYR A 1170 -32.73 10.42 13.13
C TYR A 1170 -33.56 9.85 11.96
N GLY A 1171 -34.89 10.01 12.03
CA GLY A 1171 -35.83 9.53 11.02
C GLY A 1171 -36.77 8.42 11.51
N PRO A 1172 -37.57 7.85 10.58
CA PRO A 1172 -38.50 6.78 10.88
C PRO A 1172 -37.78 5.52 11.38
N TYR A 1173 -38.34 4.89 12.40
CA TYR A 1173 -37.84 3.66 13.03
C TYR A 1173 -39.02 2.77 13.42
N ILE A 1174 -38.74 1.51 13.74
CA ILE A 1174 -39.72 0.57 14.29
C ILE A 1174 -39.19 0.07 15.62
N ARG A 1175 -40.05 0.02 16.62
CA ARG A 1175 -39.70 -0.45 17.95
C ARG A 1175 -40.51 -1.68 18.30
N CYS A 1176 -39.81 -2.70 18.77
CA CYS A 1176 -40.39 -3.84 19.45
C CYS A 1176 -40.68 -3.46 20.91
N ASN A 1177 -41.83 -3.88 21.45
CA ASN A 1177 -42.17 -3.69 22.87
C ASN A 1177 -41.16 -4.38 23.82
N CYS A 1178 -40.41 -5.39 23.34
CA CYS A 1178 -39.30 -6.03 24.06
C CYS A 1178 -37.97 -5.24 24.00
N GLY A 1179 -37.93 -4.04 23.41
CA GLY A 1179 -36.79 -3.12 23.47
C GLY A 1179 -35.89 -3.07 22.23
N HIS A 1180 -36.17 -3.86 21.19
CA HIS A 1180 -35.44 -3.79 19.93
C HIS A 1180 -35.82 -2.57 19.09
N PHE A 1181 -34.83 -1.93 18.47
CA PHE A 1181 -35.05 -0.88 17.47
C PHE A 1181 -34.63 -1.43 16.11
N LEU A 1182 -35.58 -1.46 15.19
CA LEU A 1182 -35.42 -1.93 13.84
C LEU A 1182 -35.52 -0.73 12.90
N LYS A 1183 -34.75 -0.76 11.81
CA LYS A 1183 -34.90 0.20 10.72
C LYS A 1183 -36.11 -0.18 9.86
N PRO A 1184 -36.75 0.79 9.19
CA PRO A 1184 -37.91 0.52 8.33
C PRO A 1184 -37.70 -0.57 7.28
N ASP A 1185 -36.48 -0.73 6.76
CA ASP A 1185 -36.14 -1.74 5.76
C ASP A 1185 -35.73 -3.11 6.33
N GLU A 1186 -35.72 -3.25 7.66
CA GLU A 1186 -35.44 -4.51 8.36
C GLU A 1186 -36.70 -5.34 8.63
N ILE A 1187 -37.87 -4.80 8.25
CA ILE A 1187 -39.19 -5.47 8.30
C ILE A 1187 -39.84 -5.46 6.91
#